data_AF-A0A946W2F9-F1
#
_entry.id   AF-A0A946W2F9-F1
#
_cell.length_a   1.000
_cell.length_b   1.000
_cell.length_c   1.000
_cell.angle_alpha   90.00
_cell.angle_beta   90.00
_cell.angle_gamma   90.00
#
_symmetry.space_group_name_H-M   'P 1'
#
loop_
_entity.id
_entity.type
_entity.pdbx_description
1 polymer ?
#
loop_
_entity_poly.entity_id
_entity_poly.type
_entity_poly.pdbx_seq_one_letter_code
_entity_poly.pdbx_strand_id
1 'polypeptide(L)'
;MKILKVDADECIGCRACAMVAAKNFEMNDENIAFVKNQPKSQDEEDECEQALDVCPVMAISVEEVKAKPEKDEHEAASNEKTDLNPILAKDTVKATLDTYPQLKPVLTELSPRFKKLQNPAMYNTIARFATFRDAAKLADLSVCEVLHALNNKLGTEDALVKNMPECISKESDGIEMDGEEITWEESTERFIYNIDIISELIEKVSNLGPQQNFVIISIERPDALLKTIVGLGLKFNIEKTREFRVSIFNPKPIKEEKDWTERKEDFEQLDVRNMQTDPFDIIIKHSYEIEEDSGFILIQTFEPYPLINMLNEMGFESITEEKGAGEIWVYFHKKVSETEAGEIASDKPSVVIQSATPVAYPVIMRLLQSEKIRKAINIKELKVWEETEKHLSWIVNGRADISFSALITSAKLKESDIIIPSLFVWDNFYILTRGYKANKLEDIQGKQIHTPLFEEAPPAKITKYLLKAKGLNTDDFNFVYGQPFGRPEQIFKDFVSGRADTVILREPEASYAIKALEKKGEEISIISYNEIWNDINENFGSFPNAGLVLKGEFARNHPELTEVFLNELKDAINWVNKNKHEAAKLSFDLMRQPVDSIELFLNRVKFEYVEGDELVKKVKAYFDILVEQGIVETKIDDDFFKIFKL
;
A
#
# COMPACT_ATOMS: atom_id res chain seq x y z
N MET A 1 -33.76 2.47 11.36
CA MET A 1 -33.15 2.16 12.66
C MET A 1 -32.03 1.16 12.40
N LYS A 2 -30.82 1.43 12.89
CA LYS A 2 -29.68 0.50 12.84
C LYS A 2 -29.96 -0.65 13.82
N ILE A 3 -29.76 -1.90 13.40
CA ILE A 3 -29.88 -3.09 14.26
C ILE A 3 -28.54 -3.79 14.30
N LEU A 4 -27.95 -3.85 15.49
CA LEU A 4 -26.72 -4.59 15.79
C LEU A 4 -27.02 -6.08 15.96
N LYS A 5 -26.13 -6.93 15.43
CA LYS A 5 -26.14 -8.39 15.66
C LYS A 5 -24.75 -8.90 15.92
N VAL A 6 -24.63 -9.95 16.73
CA VAL A 6 -23.39 -10.74 16.88
C VAL A 6 -23.57 -12.06 16.13
N ASP A 7 -22.61 -12.37 15.26
CA ASP A 7 -22.47 -13.68 14.64
C ASP A 7 -21.84 -14.64 15.65
N ALA A 8 -22.60 -15.67 16.05
CA ALA A 8 -22.18 -16.61 17.07
C ALA A 8 -21.07 -17.55 16.58
N ASP A 9 -21.00 -17.83 15.28
CA ASP A 9 -20.02 -18.77 14.71
C ASP A 9 -18.64 -18.13 14.58
N GLU A 10 -18.58 -16.81 14.44
CA GLU A 10 -17.34 -16.03 14.33
C GLU A 10 -16.84 -15.50 15.69
N CYS A 11 -17.67 -15.52 16.73
CA CYS A 11 -17.32 -14.93 18.03
C CYS A 11 -16.32 -15.80 18.81
N ILE A 12 -15.12 -15.26 19.08
CA ILE A 12 -14.07 -15.96 19.85
C ILE A 12 -14.11 -15.74 21.36
N GLY A 13 -15.10 -15.03 21.89
CA GLY A 13 -15.29 -14.87 23.33
C GLY A 13 -14.26 -14.00 24.07
N CYS A 14 -13.60 -13.06 23.38
CA CYS A 14 -12.57 -12.17 23.96
C CYS A 14 -13.09 -11.08 24.91
N ARG A 15 -14.42 -10.87 24.98
CA ARG A 15 -15.13 -9.92 25.85
C ARG A 15 -14.91 -8.42 25.60
N ALA A 16 -14.17 -8.02 24.57
CA ALA A 16 -13.88 -6.62 24.29
C ALA A 16 -15.14 -5.75 24.12
N CYS A 17 -16.15 -6.22 23.39
CA CYS A 17 -17.41 -5.51 23.17
C CYS A 17 -18.23 -5.31 24.45
N ALA A 18 -18.28 -6.31 25.33
CA ALA A 18 -18.97 -6.22 26.62
C ALA A 18 -18.23 -5.30 27.63
N MET A 19 -16.94 -5.04 27.43
CA MET A 19 -16.17 -4.09 28.23
C MET A 19 -16.33 -2.65 27.74
N VAL A 20 -16.38 -2.44 26.43
CA VAL A 20 -16.50 -1.12 25.81
C VAL A 20 -17.94 -0.61 25.83
N ALA A 21 -18.92 -1.49 25.57
CA ALA A 21 -20.34 -1.16 25.52
C ALA A 21 -21.17 -2.09 26.42
N ALA A 22 -20.89 -2.06 27.73
CA ALA A 22 -21.46 -2.98 28.72
C ALA A 22 -22.99 -2.93 28.85
N LYS A 23 -23.63 -1.84 28.40
CA LYS A 23 -25.10 -1.71 28.38
C LYS A 23 -25.73 -2.45 27.21
N ASN A 24 -24.97 -2.67 26.14
CA ASN A 24 -25.46 -3.15 24.85
C ASN A 24 -25.02 -4.59 24.56
N PHE A 25 -23.86 -5.02 25.06
CA PHE A 25 -23.31 -6.37 24.84
C PHE A 25 -23.12 -7.12 26.16
N GLU A 26 -23.41 -8.42 26.14
CA GLU A 26 -23.24 -9.33 27.27
C GLU A 26 -22.69 -10.68 26.77
N MET A 27 -22.01 -11.41 27.65
CA MET A 27 -21.47 -12.73 27.35
C MET A 27 -22.44 -13.80 27.86
N ASN A 28 -22.71 -14.83 27.06
CA ASN A 28 -23.49 -15.99 27.52
C ASN A 28 -22.61 -17.03 28.25
N ASP A 29 -23.24 -18.12 28.73
CA ASP A 29 -22.57 -19.18 29.49
C ASP A 29 -21.55 -19.99 28.66
N GLU A 30 -21.62 -19.93 27.32
CA GLU A 30 -20.67 -20.53 26.39
C GLU A 30 -19.55 -19.55 25.98
N ASN A 31 -19.48 -18.39 26.65
CA ASN A 31 -18.52 -17.31 26.42
C ASN A 31 -18.63 -16.68 25.01
N ILE A 32 -19.82 -16.69 24.41
CA ILE A 32 -20.17 -16.00 23.16
C ILE A 32 -20.87 -14.67 23.49
N ALA A 33 -20.47 -13.60 22.81
CA ALA A 33 -21.09 -12.29 22.96
C ALA A 33 -22.46 -12.24 22.26
N PHE A 34 -23.41 -11.51 22.81
CA PHE A 34 -24.68 -11.20 22.15
C PHE A 34 -25.13 -9.78 22.45
N VAL A 35 -25.99 -9.22 21.58
CA VAL A 35 -26.56 -7.89 21.78
C VAL A 35 -27.71 -7.97 22.78
N LYS A 36 -27.48 -7.50 24.00
CA LYS A 36 -28.49 -7.41 25.07
C LYS A 36 -29.48 -6.27 24.83
N ASN A 37 -28.99 -5.12 24.38
CA ASN A 37 -29.81 -3.94 24.06
C ASN A 37 -29.30 -3.25 22.80
N GLN A 38 -30.22 -2.87 21.90
CA GLN A 38 -29.91 -1.93 20.81
C GLN A 38 -29.69 -0.52 21.39
N PRO A 39 -28.78 0.28 20.83
CA PRO A 39 -28.47 1.62 21.32
C PRO A 39 -29.71 2.51 21.27
N LYS A 40 -29.94 3.29 22.33
CA LYS A 40 -31.11 4.19 22.45
C LYS A 40 -30.75 5.67 22.55
N SER A 41 -29.46 5.98 22.67
CA SER A 41 -28.92 7.35 22.72
C SER A 41 -27.65 7.43 21.87
N GLN A 42 -27.26 8.65 21.48
CA GLN A 42 -26.03 8.87 20.72
C GLN A 42 -24.80 8.29 21.43
N ASP A 43 -24.67 8.49 22.75
CA ASP A 43 -23.57 7.91 23.54
C ASP A 43 -23.52 6.38 23.46
N GLU A 44 -24.67 5.69 23.39
CA GLU A 44 -24.71 4.23 23.24
C GLU A 44 -24.41 3.82 21.79
N GLU A 45 -24.77 4.63 20.79
CA GLU A 45 -24.37 4.41 19.40
C GLU A 45 -22.85 4.51 19.24
N ASP A 46 -22.23 5.53 19.83
CA ASP A 46 -20.77 5.74 19.79
C ASP A 46 -20.02 4.61 20.53
N GLU A 47 -20.49 4.19 21.72
CA GLU A 47 -19.95 3.04 22.44
C GLU A 47 -20.11 1.73 21.63
N CYS A 48 -21.25 1.55 20.94
CA CYS A 48 -21.46 0.39 20.08
C CYS A 48 -20.55 0.41 18.85
N GLU A 49 -20.34 1.57 18.21
CA GLU A 49 -19.38 1.71 17.10
C GLU A 49 -17.96 1.38 17.56
N GLN A 50 -17.55 1.82 18.76
CA GLN A 50 -16.29 1.39 19.36
C GLN A 50 -16.26 -0.12 19.64
N ALA A 51 -17.38 -0.72 20.06
CA ALA A 51 -17.48 -2.15 20.28
C ALA A 51 -17.29 -2.97 18.99
N LEU A 52 -17.72 -2.45 17.83
CA LEU A 52 -17.42 -3.01 16.51
C LEU A 52 -15.91 -2.95 16.23
N ASP A 53 -15.29 -1.81 16.49
CA ASP A 53 -13.87 -1.57 16.20
C ASP A 53 -12.92 -2.41 17.05
N VAL A 54 -13.28 -2.69 18.31
CA VAL A 54 -12.46 -3.54 19.20
C VAL A 54 -12.73 -5.03 19.02
N CYS A 55 -13.66 -5.44 18.16
CA CYS A 55 -13.94 -6.85 17.91
C CYS A 55 -12.85 -7.46 17.00
N PRO A 56 -11.96 -8.31 17.52
CA PRO A 56 -10.77 -8.77 16.79
C PRO A 56 -11.09 -9.66 15.58
N VAL A 57 -12.31 -10.19 15.54
CA VAL A 57 -12.82 -11.11 14.51
C VAL A 57 -14.01 -10.54 13.76
N MET A 58 -14.36 -9.27 14.01
CA MET A 58 -15.48 -8.57 13.35
C MET A 58 -16.81 -9.34 13.41
N ALA A 59 -17.07 -10.05 14.50
CA ALA A 59 -18.29 -10.81 14.72
C ALA A 59 -19.54 -9.92 14.93
N ILE A 60 -19.44 -8.59 14.89
CA ILE A 60 -20.54 -7.65 15.13
C ILE A 60 -20.91 -6.95 13.82
N SER A 61 -22.20 -6.95 13.45
CA SER A 61 -22.70 -6.35 12.20
C SER A 61 -23.86 -5.39 12.44
N VAL A 62 -24.07 -4.45 11.52
CA VAL A 62 -25.16 -3.46 11.53
C VAL A 62 -26.05 -3.65 10.30
N GLU A 63 -27.35 -3.85 10.52
CA GLU A 63 -28.36 -3.90 9.46
C GLU A 63 -29.25 -2.64 9.49
N GLU A 64 -29.48 -2.02 8.33
CA GLU A 64 -30.42 -0.90 8.21
C GLU A 64 -31.83 -1.38 7.86
N VAL A 65 -32.80 -1.14 8.75
CA VAL A 65 -34.22 -1.39 8.46
C VAL A 65 -34.91 -0.08 8.08
N LYS A 66 -35.39 0.02 6.82
CA LYS A 66 -36.24 1.12 6.33
C LYS A 66 -37.65 0.97 6.90
N ALA A 67 -38.15 2.03 7.53
CA ALA A 67 -39.54 2.10 8.00
C ALA A 67 -40.51 2.16 6.81
N LYS A 68 -41.61 1.40 6.86
CA LYS A 68 -42.69 1.45 5.87
C LYS A 68 -43.47 2.78 6.00
N PRO A 69 -43.81 3.48 4.91
CA PRO A 69 -44.76 4.58 4.98
C PRO A 69 -46.20 4.05 5.09
N GLU A 70 -47.03 4.80 5.80
CA GLU A 70 -48.46 4.58 5.97
C GLU A 70 -49.20 4.64 4.62
N LYS A 71 -50.26 3.82 4.51
CA LYS A 71 -51.15 3.76 3.36
C LYS A 71 -52.04 5.00 3.32
N ASP A 72 -52.04 5.71 2.19
CA ASP A 72 -53.21 6.45 1.75
C ASP A 72 -53.80 5.76 0.51
N GLU A 73 -55.04 5.33 0.67
CA GLU A 73 -55.89 4.79 -0.37
C GLU A 73 -56.40 5.96 -1.22
N HIS A 74 -55.96 6.08 -2.48
CA HIS A 74 -56.84 6.38 -3.61
C HIS A 74 -56.08 6.36 -4.95
N GLU A 75 -56.82 5.86 -5.94
CA GLU A 75 -56.61 5.93 -7.39
C GLU A 75 -55.84 4.79 -8.08
N ALA A 76 -56.54 4.26 -9.07
CA ALA A 76 -56.32 3.00 -9.73
C ALA A 76 -55.55 3.16 -11.03
N ALA A 77 -54.77 2.12 -11.32
CA ALA A 77 -54.46 1.60 -12.65
C ALA A 77 -53.97 2.60 -13.72
N SER A 78 -52.64 2.64 -13.91
CA SER A 78 -52.08 2.57 -15.27
C SER A 78 -50.59 2.16 -15.26
N ASN A 79 -50.31 1.07 -15.95
CA ASN A 79 -49.05 0.65 -16.58
C ASN A 79 -47.72 1.16 -15.99
N GLU A 80 -47.16 0.42 -15.03
CA GLU A 80 -45.73 0.51 -14.73
C GLU A 80 -44.93 -0.26 -15.79
N LYS A 81 -44.37 0.47 -16.76
CA LYS A 81 -43.08 0.08 -17.33
C LYS A 81 -42.08 0.19 -16.17
N THR A 82 -41.56 -0.94 -15.71
CA THR A 82 -40.46 -0.97 -14.75
C THR A 82 -39.25 -0.28 -15.38
N ASP A 83 -38.85 0.87 -14.84
CA ASP A 83 -37.57 1.52 -15.14
C ASP A 83 -36.43 0.62 -14.62
N LEU A 84 -35.95 -0.26 -15.48
CA LEU A 84 -34.78 -1.10 -15.21
C LEU A 84 -33.51 -0.28 -15.44
N ASN A 85 -32.68 -0.15 -14.41
CA ASN A 85 -31.36 0.47 -14.53
C ASN A 85 -30.40 -0.46 -15.30
N PRO A 86 -29.50 0.10 -16.14
CA PRO A 86 -28.52 -0.71 -16.85
C PRO A 86 -27.52 -1.33 -15.87
N ILE A 87 -27.08 -2.54 -16.18
CA ILE A 87 -25.96 -3.19 -15.48
C ILE A 87 -24.66 -2.54 -15.96
N LEU A 88 -23.84 -2.08 -15.02
CA LEU A 88 -22.56 -1.42 -15.28
C LEU A 88 -21.37 -2.30 -14.85
N ALA A 89 -20.17 -1.96 -15.32
CA ALA A 89 -18.94 -2.69 -15.03
C ALA A 89 -18.65 -2.84 -13.53
N LYS A 90 -19.05 -1.85 -12.72
CA LYS A 90 -18.86 -1.78 -11.27
C LYS A 90 -19.87 -2.61 -10.48
N ASP A 91 -20.94 -3.07 -11.11
CA ASP A 91 -22.00 -3.78 -10.40
C ASP A 91 -21.51 -5.18 -10.01
N THR A 92 -21.88 -5.59 -8.79
CA THR A 92 -21.45 -6.85 -8.20
C THR A 92 -22.20 -8.03 -8.83
N VAL A 93 -21.46 -9.05 -9.25
CA VAL A 93 -21.99 -10.24 -9.95
C VAL A 93 -23.09 -10.92 -9.15
N LYS A 94 -22.91 -11.14 -7.84
CA LYS A 94 -23.94 -11.78 -7.00
C LYS A 94 -25.17 -10.91 -6.82
N ALA A 95 -25.01 -9.62 -6.51
CA ALA A 95 -26.16 -8.73 -6.32
C ALA A 95 -27.01 -8.65 -7.60
N THR A 96 -26.36 -8.55 -8.75
CA THR A 96 -27.03 -8.51 -10.05
C THR A 96 -27.66 -9.85 -10.43
N LEU A 97 -26.98 -10.99 -10.20
CA LEU A 97 -27.52 -12.32 -10.53
C LEU A 97 -28.54 -12.85 -9.52
N ASP A 98 -28.57 -12.33 -8.29
CA ASP A 98 -29.64 -12.57 -7.32
C ASP A 98 -30.89 -11.76 -7.69
N THR A 99 -30.69 -10.53 -8.17
CA THR A 99 -31.78 -9.67 -8.66
C THR A 99 -32.32 -10.16 -10.01
N TYR A 100 -31.45 -10.65 -10.89
CA TYR A 100 -31.79 -11.13 -12.23
C TYR A 100 -31.21 -12.55 -12.50
N PRO A 101 -31.80 -13.61 -11.89
CA PRO A 101 -31.31 -14.98 -12.05
C PRO A 101 -31.24 -15.49 -13.49
N GLN A 102 -32.08 -14.93 -14.39
CA GLN A 102 -32.12 -15.24 -15.81
C GLN A 102 -30.85 -14.87 -16.60
N LEU A 103 -29.92 -14.13 -15.99
CA LEU A 103 -28.64 -13.75 -16.60
C LEU A 103 -27.54 -14.79 -16.40
N LYS A 104 -27.70 -15.75 -15.47
CA LYS A 104 -26.73 -16.83 -15.24
C LYS A 104 -26.47 -17.68 -16.50
N PRO A 105 -27.51 -18.09 -17.28
CA PRO A 105 -27.31 -18.77 -18.55
C PRO A 105 -26.59 -17.91 -19.58
N VAL A 106 -26.89 -16.60 -19.67
CA VAL A 106 -26.28 -15.66 -20.62
C VAL A 106 -24.76 -15.59 -20.43
N LEU A 107 -24.29 -15.48 -19.19
CA LEU A 107 -22.85 -15.54 -18.90
C LEU A 107 -22.24 -16.89 -19.30
N THR A 108 -22.95 -17.99 -19.04
CA THR A 108 -22.45 -19.33 -19.37
C THR A 108 -22.36 -19.56 -20.89
N GLU A 109 -23.25 -18.95 -21.67
CA GLU A 109 -23.24 -18.95 -23.14
C GLU A 109 -22.09 -18.09 -23.70
N LEU A 110 -21.79 -16.95 -23.07
CA LEU A 110 -20.65 -16.10 -23.46
C LEU A 110 -19.30 -16.79 -23.28
N SER A 111 -19.11 -17.49 -22.16
CA SER A 111 -17.90 -18.27 -21.93
C SER A 111 -18.13 -19.46 -20.99
N PRO A 112 -17.60 -20.64 -21.31
CA PRO A 112 -17.67 -21.80 -20.42
C PRO A 112 -16.95 -21.59 -19.09
N ARG A 113 -16.09 -20.57 -18.95
CA ARG A 113 -15.44 -20.20 -17.68
C ARG A 113 -16.44 -19.74 -16.62
N PHE A 114 -17.61 -19.23 -17.01
CA PHE A 114 -18.68 -18.84 -16.10
C PHE A 114 -19.50 -20.01 -15.55
N LYS A 115 -19.30 -21.25 -16.02
CA LYS A 115 -19.97 -22.45 -15.46
C LYS A 115 -19.77 -22.60 -13.95
N LYS A 116 -18.63 -22.15 -13.43
CA LYS A 116 -18.34 -22.20 -11.99
C LYS A 116 -19.31 -21.36 -11.16
N LEU A 117 -19.96 -20.33 -11.73
CA LEU A 117 -20.99 -19.51 -11.05
C LEU A 117 -22.27 -20.31 -10.74
N GLN A 118 -22.42 -21.50 -11.30
CA GLN A 118 -23.50 -22.42 -10.97
C GLN A 118 -23.20 -23.23 -9.69
N ASN A 119 -21.95 -23.20 -9.18
CA ASN A 119 -21.59 -23.84 -7.92
C ASN A 119 -22.02 -22.94 -6.73
N PRO A 120 -22.87 -23.41 -5.81
CA PRO A 120 -23.39 -22.60 -4.69
C PRO A 120 -22.30 -22.04 -3.77
N ALA A 121 -21.21 -22.77 -3.53
CA ALA A 121 -20.12 -22.30 -2.67
C ALA A 121 -19.36 -21.14 -3.33
N MET A 122 -18.97 -21.29 -4.60
CA MET A 122 -18.29 -20.21 -5.33
C MET A 122 -19.20 -18.97 -5.48
N TYR A 123 -20.47 -19.19 -5.78
CA TYR A 123 -21.46 -18.13 -5.96
C TYR A 123 -21.76 -17.37 -4.66
N ASN A 124 -21.79 -18.04 -3.50
CA ASN A 124 -22.03 -17.39 -2.21
C ASN A 124 -20.80 -16.71 -1.60
N THR A 125 -19.59 -17.13 -2.01
CA THR A 125 -18.33 -16.61 -1.45
C THR A 125 -17.67 -15.56 -2.34
N ILE A 126 -17.41 -15.88 -3.62
CA ILE A 126 -16.58 -15.05 -4.51
C ILE A 126 -17.41 -14.04 -5.29
N ALA A 127 -18.57 -14.45 -5.82
CA ALA A 127 -19.42 -13.57 -6.61
C ALA A 127 -20.01 -12.40 -5.79
N ARG A 128 -20.02 -12.50 -4.45
CA ARG A 128 -20.45 -11.44 -3.52
C ARG A 128 -19.58 -10.18 -3.61
N PHE A 129 -18.33 -10.31 -4.02
CA PHE A 129 -17.38 -9.19 -4.06
C PHE A 129 -16.86 -8.91 -5.48
N ALA A 130 -16.95 -9.87 -6.39
CA ALA A 130 -16.55 -9.69 -7.78
C ALA A 130 -17.52 -8.78 -8.55
N THR A 131 -16.98 -7.81 -9.30
CA THR A 131 -17.72 -6.97 -10.25
C THR A 131 -17.75 -7.60 -11.65
N PHE A 132 -18.59 -7.08 -12.56
CA PHE A 132 -18.56 -7.54 -13.96
C PHE A 132 -17.24 -7.22 -14.67
N ARG A 133 -16.49 -6.20 -14.23
CA ARG A 133 -15.12 -5.95 -14.68
C ARG A 133 -14.18 -7.10 -14.28
N ASP A 134 -14.25 -7.55 -13.03
CA ASP A 134 -13.43 -8.66 -12.52
C ASP A 134 -13.82 -9.98 -13.21
N ALA A 135 -15.12 -10.18 -13.41
CA ALA A 135 -15.68 -11.35 -14.06
C ALA A 135 -15.22 -11.47 -15.52
N ALA A 136 -15.21 -10.36 -16.27
CA ALA A 136 -14.72 -10.30 -17.65
C ALA A 136 -13.21 -10.58 -17.74
N LYS A 137 -12.40 -9.98 -16.84
CA LYS A 137 -10.95 -10.21 -16.78
C LYS A 137 -10.62 -11.68 -16.51
N LEU A 138 -11.32 -12.31 -15.58
CA LEU A 138 -11.12 -13.74 -15.24
C LEU A 138 -11.58 -14.66 -16.39
N ALA A 139 -12.61 -14.25 -17.13
CA ALA A 139 -13.13 -14.98 -18.27
C ALA A 139 -12.34 -14.76 -19.57
N ASP A 140 -11.37 -13.85 -19.58
CA ASP A 140 -10.62 -13.42 -20.77
C ASP A 140 -11.54 -12.88 -21.87
N LEU A 141 -12.48 -12.01 -21.46
CA LEU A 141 -13.46 -11.35 -22.32
C LEU A 141 -13.38 -9.83 -22.15
N SER A 142 -13.86 -9.10 -23.15
CA SER A 142 -14.05 -7.66 -23.01
C SER A 142 -15.18 -7.36 -22.02
N VAL A 143 -14.96 -6.37 -21.16
CA VAL A 143 -16.00 -5.87 -20.23
C VAL A 143 -17.23 -5.41 -21.03
N CYS A 144 -17.04 -4.76 -22.17
CA CYS A 144 -18.15 -4.28 -23.00
C CYS A 144 -18.97 -5.43 -23.59
N GLU A 145 -18.33 -6.53 -24.04
CA GLU A 145 -19.05 -7.72 -24.53
C GLU A 145 -19.95 -8.33 -23.47
N VAL A 146 -19.44 -8.44 -22.23
CA VAL A 146 -20.22 -8.94 -21.09
C VAL A 146 -21.39 -8.01 -20.78
N LEU A 147 -21.17 -6.70 -20.73
CA LEU A 147 -22.23 -5.73 -20.41
C LEU A 147 -23.29 -5.64 -21.50
N HIS A 148 -22.93 -5.68 -22.78
CA HIS A 148 -23.88 -5.71 -23.90
C HIS A 148 -24.78 -6.94 -23.84
N ALA A 149 -24.21 -8.12 -23.63
CA ALA A 149 -24.98 -9.35 -23.55
C ALA A 149 -26.00 -9.35 -22.38
N LEU A 150 -25.60 -8.81 -21.22
CA LEU A 150 -26.47 -8.72 -20.05
C LEU A 150 -27.58 -7.67 -20.23
N ASN A 151 -27.23 -6.47 -20.70
CA ASN A 151 -28.19 -5.38 -20.87
C ASN A 151 -29.14 -5.60 -22.04
N ASN A 152 -28.69 -6.24 -23.13
CA ASN A 152 -29.56 -6.67 -24.22
C ASN A 152 -30.64 -7.65 -23.70
N LYS A 153 -30.27 -8.59 -22.81
CA LYS A 153 -31.23 -9.51 -22.20
C LYS A 153 -32.26 -8.80 -21.31
N LEU A 154 -31.89 -7.68 -20.68
CA LEU A 154 -32.77 -6.87 -19.84
C LEU A 154 -33.54 -5.77 -20.61
N GLY A 155 -33.21 -5.53 -21.88
CA GLY A 155 -33.77 -4.44 -22.67
C GLY A 155 -33.28 -3.05 -22.23
N THR A 156 -32.13 -2.97 -21.56
CA THR A 156 -31.54 -1.73 -21.01
C THR A 156 -30.34 -1.23 -21.82
N GLU A 157 -30.16 -1.73 -23.05
CA GLU A 157 -28.99 -1.45 -23.88
C GLU A 157 -28.87 0.05 -24.25
N ASP A 158 -29.98 0.71 -24.59
CA ASP A 158 -29.98 2.16 -24.86
C ASP A 158 -29.53 2.99 -23.64
N ALA A 159 -29.88 2.53 -22.43
CA ALA A 159 -29.46 3.15 -21.19
C ALA A 159 -27.98 2.86 -20.88
N LEU A 160 -27.48 1.65 -21.19
CA LEU A 160 -26.06 1.31 -21.08
C LEU A 160 -25.24 2.21 -22.01
N VAL A 161 -25.63 2.36 -23.28
CA VAL A 161 -24.92 3.17 -24.29
C VAL A 161 -24.85 4.64 -23.86
N LYS A 162 -25.89 5.17 -23.20
CA LYS A 162 -25.88 6.52 -22.66
C LYS A 162 -24.91 6.71 -21.48
N ASN A 163 -24.68 5.65 -20.69
CA ASN A 163 -23.81 5.68 -19.51
C ASN A 163 -22.36 5.26 -19.81
N MET A 164 -22.14 4.52 -20.90
CA MET A 164 -20.83 4.01 -21.32
C MET A 164 -20.67 4.10 -22.86
N PRO A 165 -20.62 5.31 -23.44
CA PRO A 165 -20.51 5.52 -24.89
C PRO A 165 -19.23 4.92 -25.49
N GLU A 166 -18.20 4.71 -24.68
CA GLU A 166 -16.94 4.05 -25.04
C GLU A 166 -17.08 2.55 -25.36
N CYS A 167 -18.18 1.90 -24.97
CA CYS A 167 -18.43 0.49 -25.28
C CYS A 167 -18.94 0.24 -26.71
N ILE A 168 -19.08 1.29 -27.53
CA ILE A 168 -19.44 1.16 -28.94
C ILE A 168 -18.20 0.77 -29.74
N SER A 169 -17.97 -0.54 -29.88
CA SER A 169 -17.21 -1.08 -31.00
C SER A 169 -18.10 -2.03 -31.79
N LYS A 170 -19.04 -1.47 -32.57
CA LYS A 170 -19.35 -2.13 -33.83
C LYS A 170 -18.08 -2.02 -34.67
N GLU A 171 -17.48 -3.16 -34.98
CA GLU A 171 -16.58 -3.29 -36.14
C GLU A 171 -17.27 -2.57 -37.30
N SER A 172 -16.81 -1.35 -37.61
CA SER A 172 -17.18 -0.68 -38.83
C SER A 172 -16.29 -1.23 -39.92
N ASP A 173 -16.65 -2.42 -40.38
CA ASP A 173 -16.37 -2.80 -41.76
C ASP A 173 -17.04 -1.73 -42.64
N GLY A 174 -16.23 -0.78 -43.11
CA GLY A 174 -16.65 0.21 -44.11
C GLY A 174 -16.47 1.68 -43.76
N ILE A 175 -15.43 2.10 -43.03
CA ILE A 175 -14.95 3.49 -43.21
C ILE A 175 -14.26 3.54 -44.57
N GLU A 176 -14.91 4.15 -45.57
CA GLU A 176 -14.19 4.71 -46.72
C GLU A 176 -13.20 5.75 -46.18
N MET A 177 -11.95 5.33 -46.04
CA MET A 177 -10.85 6.20 -45.64
C MET A 177 -10.43 7.04 -46.84
N ASP A 178 -11.24 8.05 -47.15
CA ASP A 178 -10.95 9.00 -48.22
C ASP A 178 -9.92 10.01 -47.72
N GLY A 179 -8.78 10.07 -48.41
CA GLY A 179 -7.76 11.08 -48.17
C GLY A 179 -8.26 12.47 -48.57
N GLU A 180 -7.64 13.51 -48.02
CA GLU A 180 -7.93 14.90 -48.37
C GLU A 180 -7.03 15.41 -49.50
N GLU A 181 -7.41 16.53 -50.13
CA GLU A 181 -6.53 17.22 -51.08
C GLU A 181 -5.29 17.74 -50.35
N ILE A 182 -4.13 17.66 -51.02
CA ILE A 182 -2.85 18.06 -50.46
C ILE A 182 -2.79 19.57 -50.33
N THR A 183 -2.76 20.07 -49.09
CA THR A 183 -2.55 21.50 -48.78
C THR A 183 -1.18 21.79 -48.16
N TRP A 184 -0.29 20.79 -48.10
CA TRP A 184 1.06 20.88 -47.53
C TRP A 184 2.13 20.72 -48.63
N GLU A 185 3.35 21.20 -48.36
CA GLU A 185 4.50 20.92 -49.22
C GLU A 185 4.98 19.48 -49.01
N GLU A 186 4.90 18.67 -50.05
CA GLU A 186 5.29 17.27 -49.96
C GLU A 186 6.81 17.11 -49.89
N SER A 187 7.24 16.32 -48.92
CA SER A 187 8.60 15.85 -48.72
C SER A 187 9.05 15.06 -49.94
N THR A 188 10.36 15.06 -50.18
CA THR A 188 10.99 14.25 -51.22
C THR A 188 11.24 12.81 -50.76
N GLU A 189 11.07 12.51 -49.46
CA GLU A 189 11.22 11.15 -48.92
C GLU A 189 10.10 10.23 -49.43
N ARG A 190 10.50 9.06 -49.94
CA ARG A 190 9.60 8.05 -50.53
C ARG A 190 9.93 6.68 -49.96
N PHE A 191 8.90 5.97 -49.49
CA PHE A 191 9.03 4.60 -48.96
C PHE A 191 8.17 3.62 -49.77
N ILE A 192 8.58 2.35 -49.85
CA ILE A 192 7.86 1.32 -50.60
C ILE A 192 7.14 0.40 -49.61
N TYR A 193 5.82 0.49 -49.51
CA TYR A 193 5.04 -0.37 -48.64
C TYR A 193 5.11 -1.83 -49.09
N ASN A 194 5.52 -2.71 -48.18
CA ASN A 194 5.44 -4.15 -48.30
C ASN A 194 5.32 -4.77 -46.90
N ILE A 195 5.08 -6.08 -46.85
CA ILE A 195 4.82 -6.80 -45.60
C ILE A 195 6.03 -6.84 -44.65
N ASP A 196 7.25 -6.77 -45.19
CA ASP A 196 8.49 -6.89 -44.41
C ASP A 196 8.86 -5.60 -43.69
N ILE A 197 8.41 -4.43 -44.19
CA ILE A 197 8.71 -3.12 -43.60
C ILE A 197 7.50 -2.42 -42.96
N ILE A 198 6.37 -3.12 -42.83
CA ILE A 198 5.14 -2.54 -42.28
C ILE A 198 5.35 -2.01 -40.85
N SER A 199 6.11 -2.73 -40.03
CA SER A 199 6.41 -2.34 -38.64
C SER A 199 7.25 -1.05 -38.59
N GLU A 200 8.26 -0.93 -39.45
CA GLU A 200 9.10 0.27 -39.55
C GLU A 200 8.27 1.48 -40.04
N LEU A 201 7.36 1.26 -40.99
CA LEU A 201 6.47 2.32 -41.48
C LEU A 201 5.47 2.76 -40.43
N ILE A 202 4.92 1.84 -39.63
CA ILE A 202 4.04 2.15 -38.50
C ILE A 202 4.81 2.96 -37.44
N GLU A 203 6.04 2.55 -37.12
CA GLU A 203 6.91 3.27 -36.19
C GLU A 203 7.21 4.69 -36.70
N LYS A 204 7.56 4.83 -37.98
CA LYS A 204 7.82 6.13 -38.61
C LYS A 204 6.58 7.04 -38.65
N VAL A 205 5.40 6.48 -38.90
CA VAL A 205 4.12 7.23 -38.81
C VAL A 205 3.87 7.67 -37.35
N SER A 206 4.13 6.81 -36.38
CA SER A 206 3.92 7.09 -34.96
C SER A 206 4.86 8.19 -34.44
N ASN A 207 6.09 8.22 -34.97
CA ASN A 207 7.14 9.17 -34.60
C ASN A 207 7.20 10.41 -35.52
N LEU A 208 6.21 10.62 -36.39
CA LEU A 208 6.20 11.75 -37.31
C LEU A 208 6.01 13.07 -36.54
N GLY A 209 7.04 13.92 -36.51
CA GLY A 209 7.04 15.17 -35.73
C GLY A 209 6.07 16.24 -36.27
N PRO A 210 5.79 17.30 -35.48
CA PRO A 210 4.93 18.41 -35.91
C PRO A 210 5.40 19.03 -37.23
N GLN A 211 4.46 19.29 -38.15
CA GLN A 211 4.71 19.81 -39.50
C GLN A 211 5.56 18.89 -40.42
N GLN A 212 5.94 17.68 -39.99
CA GLN A 212 6.66 16.75 -40.85
C GLN A 212 5.71 15.96 -41.75
N ASN A 213 6.23 15.50 -42.88
CA ASN A 213 5.50 14.66 -43.82
C ASN A 213 6.43 13.73 -44.61
N PHE A 214 5.87 12.66 -45.16
CA PHE A 214 6.53 11.77 -46.10
C PHE A 214 5.51 11.04 -46.98
N VAL A 215 5.99 10.35 -48.02
CA VAL A 215 5.11 9.66 -48.97
C VAL A 215 5.48 8.20 -49.09
N ILE A 216 4.46 7.37 -49.28
CA ILE A 216 4.56 5.93 -49.43
C ILE A 216 4.01 5.53 -50.80
N ILE A 217 4.68 4.58 -51.44
CA ILE A 217 4.24 3.93 -52.68
C ILE A 217 3.91 2.48 -52.35
N SER A 218 2.74 2.01 -52.73
CA SER A 218 2.26 0.67 -52.40
C SER A 218 1.57 0.02 -53.59
N ILE A 219 1.80 -1.28 -53.78
CA ILE A 219 1.12 -2.05 -54.84
C ILE A 219 -0.35 -2.30 -54.47
N GLU A 220 -0.62 -2.54 -53.19
CA GLU A 220 -1.96 -2.75 -52.62
C GLU A 220 -2.37 -1.57 -51.74
N ARG A 221 -3.66 -1.39 -51.47
CA ARG A 221 -4.09 -0.31 -50.57
C ARG A 221 -3.58 -0.61 -49.15
N PRO A 222 -2.79 0.26 -48.51
CA PRO A 222 -2.16 -0.05 -47.23
C PRO A 222 -3.11 0.23 -46.06
N ASP A 223 -4.25 -0.48 -45.99
CA ASP A 223 -5.35 -0.18 -45.07
C ASP A 223 -4.94 -0.22 -43.58
N ALA A 224 -4.05 -1.14 -43.20
CA ALA A 224 -3.52 -1.22 -41.84
C ALA A 224 -2.79 0.06 -41.44
N LEU A 225 -2.01 0.64 -42.36
CA LEU A 225 -1.26 1.87 -42.12
C LEU A 225 -2.19 3.09 -42.15
N LEU A 226 -3.18 3.12 -43.05
CA LEU A 226 -4.20 4.17 -43.10
C LEU A 226 -4.96 4.26 -41.78
N LYS A 227 -5.33 3.11 -41.17
CA LYS A 227 -5.98 3.06 -39.85
C LYS A 227 -5.11 3.72 -38.77
N THR A 228 -3.80 3.44 -38.75
CA THR A 228 -2.87 4.07 -37.82
C THR A 228 -2.78 5.57 -38.03
N ILE A 229 -2.65 6.03 -39.28
CA ILE A 229 -2.57 7.45 -39.65
C ILE A 229 -3.81 8.21 -39.13
N VAL A 230 -5.01 7.67 -39.38
CA VAL A 230 -6.26 8.27 -38.91
C VAL A 230 -6.39 8.22 -37.40
N GLY A 231 -6.01 7.11 -36.76
CA GLY A 231 -6.01 6.97 -35.30
C GLY A 231 -5.10 7.99 -34.59
N LEU A 232 -3.99 8.38 -35.23
CA LEU A 232 -3.06 9.40 -34.73
C LEU A 232 -3.47 10.85 -35.07
N GLY A 233 -4.59 11.04 -35.78
CA GLY A 233 -5.06 12.35 -36.21
C GLY A 233 -4.16 13.01 -37.27
N LEU A 234 -3.41 12.22 -38.01
CA LEU A 234 -2.58 12.71 -39.12
C LEU A 234 -3.43 12.93 -40.37
N LYS A 235 -2.99 13.85 -41.22
CA LYS A 235 -3.59 14.13 -42.52
C LYS A 235 -2.97 13.20 -43.56
N PHE A 236 -3.77 12.75 -44.52
CA PHE A 236 -3.23 12.01 -45.65
C PHE A 236 -4.00 12.24 -46.93
N ASN A 237 -3.30 12.06 -48.05
CA ASN A 237 -3.88 11.96 -49.39
C ASN A 237 -3.54 10.58 -49.96
N ILE A 238 -4.46 9.97 -50.71
CA ILE A 238 -4.22 8.71 -51.41
C ILE A 238 -4.65 8.81 -52.87
N GLU A 239 -3.72 8.54 -53.78
CA GLU A 239 -3.95 8.52 -55.23
C GLU A 239 -3.66 7.14 -55.78
N LYS A 240 -4.60 6.60 -56.57
CA LYS A 240 -4.38 5.36 -57.31
C LYS A 240 -4.06 5.68 -58.77
N THR A 241 -2.84 5.36 -59.18
CA THR A 241 -2.46 5.35 -60.60
C THR A 241 -2.18 3.91 -61.04
N ARG A 242 -0.90 3.53 -61.20
CA ARG A 242 -0.45 2.14 -61.35
C ARG A 242 -0.22 1.47 -59.99
N GLU A 243 0.19 2.26 -59.02
CA GLU A 243 0.41 1.93 -57.61
C GLU A 243 -0.36 2.97 -56.78
N PHE A 244 -0.61 2.67 -55.51
CA PHE A 244 -1.13 3.62 -54.54
C PHE A 244 -0.01 4.53 -54.06
N ARG A 245 -0.20 5.83 -54.20
CA ARG A 245 0.67 6.87 -53.63
C ARG A 245 -0.05 7.48 -52.43
N VAL A 246 0.54 7.39 -51.24
CA VAL A 246 -0.03 7.92 -50.00
C VAL A 246 0.88 9.01 -49.45
N SER A 247 0.39 10.25 -49.39
CA SER A 247 1.10 11.38 -48.75
C SER A 247 0.58 11.55 -47.34
N ILE A 248 1.46 11.63 -46.34
CA ILE A 248 1.10 11.66 -44.91
C ILE A 248 1.71 12.90 -44.27
N PHE A 249 0.94 13.69 -43.55
CA PHE A 249 1.36 14.93 -42.92
C PHE A 249 0.87 15.04 -41.47
N ASN A 250 1.72 15.55 -40.59
CA ASN A 250 1.35 15.89 -39.22
C ASN A 250 0.91 17.36 -39.11
N PRO A 251 -0.40 17.66 -38.97
CA PRO A 251 -0.90 19.03 -38.86
C PRO A 251 -0.55 19.74 -37.55
N LYS A 252 0.00 19.03 -36.56
CA LYS A 252 0.28 19.63 -35.25
C LYS A 252 1.23 20.83 -35.42
N PRO A 253 0.95 21.97 -34.78
CA PRO A 253 1.84 23.12 -34.81
C PRO A 253 3.14 22.79 -34.06
N ILE A 254 4.26 23.39 -34.48
CA ILE A 254 5.50 23.39 -33.69
C ILE A 254 5.21 24.25 -32.45
N LYS A 255 5.12 23.64 -31.27
CA LYS A 255 5.00 24.38 -30.01
C LYS A 255 6.39 24.90 -29.63
N GLU A 256 6.50 26.19 -29.31
CA GLU A 256 7.66 26.70 -28.59
C GLU A 256 7.64 26.10 -27.17
N GLU A 257 8.66 25.32 -26.82
CA GLU A 257 8.87 24.83 -25.45
C GLU A 257 9.23 26.03 -24.56
N LYS A 258 8.24 26.51 -23.79
CA LYS A 258 8.51 27.42 -22.69
C LYS A 258 9.14 26.63 -21.55
N ASP A 259 10.15 27.22 -20.92
CA ASP A 259 10.75 26.69 -19.71
C ASP A 259 9.66 26.42 -18.65
N TRP A 260 9.75 25.30 -17.94
CA TRP A 260 8.71 24.90 -17.00
C TRP A 260 8.48 25.96 -15.92
N THR A 261 9.50 26.76 -15.56
CA THR A 261 9.38 27.83 -14.58
C THR A 261 8.44 28.94 -15.03
N GLU A 262 8.24 29.13 -16.33
CA GLU A 262 7.29 30.09 -16.89
C GLU A 262 5.84 29.59 -16.85
N ARG A 263 5.64 28.26 -16.77
CA ARG A 263 4.32 27.59 -16.73
C ARG A 263 4.02 26.90 -15.40
N LYS A 264 4.87 27.07 -14.38
CA LYS A 264 4.73 26.41 -13.07
C LYS A 264 3.41 26.72 -12.36
N GLU A 265 2.82 27.88 -12.65
CA GLU A 265 1.53 28.31 -12.08
C GLU A 265 0.33 27.56 -12.70
N ASP A 266 0.53 26.88 -13.84
CA ASP A 266 -0.50 26.10 -14.52
C ASP A 266 -0.59 24.66 -13.98
N PHE A 267 0.35 24.25 -13.12
CA PHE A 267 0.40 22.92 -12.53
C PHE A 267 -0.76 22.68 -11.54
N GLU A 268 -1.16 21.41 -11.41
CA GLU A 268 -2.23 21.02 -10.49
C GLU A 268 -1.86 21.34 -9.03
N GLN A 269 -2.80 21.87 -8.26
CA GLN A 269 -2.57 22.23 -6.85
C GLN A 269 -2.99 21.10 -5.91
N LEU A 270 -2.08 20.71 -5.03
CA LEU A 270 -2.29 19.79 -3.93
C LEU A 270 -2.11 20.53 -2.59
N ASP A 271 -3.22 20.99 -2.00
CA ASP A 271 -3.22 21.64 -0.68
C ASP A 271 -3.40 20.64 0.45
N VAL A 272 -2.38 20.49 1.29
CA VAL A 272 -2.34 19.51 2.39
C VAL A 272 -2.51 20.16 3.77
N ARG A 273 -2.66 21.47 3.87
CA ARG A 273 -2.66 22.22 5.15
C ARG A 273 -3.80 21.82 6.10
N ASN A 274 -4.92 21.36 5.55
CA ASN A 274 -6.13 21.04 6.30
C ASN A 274 -6.30 19.52 6.54
N MET A 275 -5.33 18.70 6.15
CA MET A 275 -5.42 17.24 6.35
C MET A 275 -5.20 16.87 7.82
N GLN A 276 -6.06 16.00 8.35
CA GLN A 276 -5.93 15.51 9.73
C GLN A 276 -4.87 14.40 9.88
N THR A 277 -4.61 13.68 8.79
CA THR A 277 -3.61 12.61 8.72
C THR A 277 -2.37 13.08 7.96
N ASP A 278 -1.24 12.40 8.19
CA ASP A 278 -0.01 12.68 7.44
C ASP A 278 -0.26 12.60 5.92
N PRO A 279 0.02 13.67 5.15
CA PRO A 279 -0.24 13.70 3.72
C PRO A 279 0.81 12.98 2.87
N PHE A 280 1.89 12.47 3.48
CA PHE A 280 3.02 11.88 2.76
C PHE A 280 2.60 10.81 1.74
N ASP A 281 1.75 9.86 2.14
CA ASP A 281 1.30 8.77 1.27
C ASP A 281 0.56 9.31 0.03
N ILE A 282 -0.21 10.39 0.20
CA ILE A 282 -0.95 11.06 -0.87
C ILE A 282 0.01 11.75 -1.82
N ILE A 283 1.02 12.46 -1.29
CA ILE A 283 2.00 13.19 -2.10
C ILE A 283 2.87 12.22 -2.91
N ILE A 284 3.32 11.13 -2.29
CA ILE A 284 4.07 10.07 -2.97
C ILE A 284 3.25 9.47 -4.09
N LYS A 285 2.02 9.05 -3.80
CA LYS A 285 1.16 8.45 -4.82
C LYS A 285 0.96 9.40 -6.00
N HIS A 286 0.67 10.66 -5.71
CA HIS A 286 0.49 11.68 -6.74
C HIS A 286 1.77 11.89 -7.58
N SER A 287 2.96 11.93 -6.95
CA SER A 287 4.21 12.13 -7.69
C SER A 287 4.58 10.97 -8.64
N TYR A 288 4.15 9.74 -8.34
CA TYR A 288 4.28 8.61 -9.27
C TYR A 288 3.36 8.74 -10.50
N GLU A 289 2.24 9.46 -10.38
CA GLU A 289 1.25 9.66 -11.45
C GLU A 289 1.63 10.81 -12.42
N ILE A 290 2.58 11.68 -12.05
CA ILE A 290 3.02 12.80 -12.90
C ILE A 290 3.83 12.31 -14.11
N GLU A 291 3.46 12.77 -15.29
CA GLU A 291 4.19 12.51 -16.55
C GLU A 291 5.49 13.33 -16.64
N GLU A 292 6.44 12.90 -17.49
CA GLU A 292 7.62 13.72 -17.79
C GLU A 292 7.20 15.06 -18.42
N ASP A 293 7.98 16.12 -18.16
CA ASP A 293 7.68 17.50 -18.56
C ASP A 293 6.35 18.04 -17.98
N SER A 294 5.83 17.42 -16.92
CA SER A 294 4.66 17.90 -16.16
C SER A 294 5.03 18.18 -14.70
N GLY A 295 4.07 18.64 -13.90
CA GLY A 295 4.33 19.03 -12.52
C GLY A 295 3.08 19.26 -11.69
N PHE A 296 3.29 19.51 -10.41
CA PHE A 296 2.24 19.83 -9.43
C PHE A 296 2.75 20.86 -8.41
N ILE A 297 1.84 21.54 -7.74
CA ILE A 297 2.09 22.55 -6.72
C ILE A 297 1.66 21.98 -5.36
N LEU A 298 2.61 21.75 -4.47
CA LEU A 298 2.33 21.36 -3.09
C LEU A 298 2.16 22.61 -2.22
N ILE A 299 0.98 22.78 -1.63
CA ILE A 299 0.68 23.90 -0.73
C ILE A 299 0.65 23.38 0.71
N GLN A 300 1.50 23.96 1.57
CA GLN A 300 1.64 23.54 2.97
C GLN A 300 2.08 24.68 3.91
N THR A 301 2.33 24.36 5.18
CA THR A 301 2.66 25.34 6.22
C THR A 301 4.16 25.53 6.50
N PHE A 302 5.04 24.69 5.95
CA PHE A 302 6.50 24.75 6.12
C PHE A 302 7.23 24.23 4.87
N GLU A 303 8.52 24.54 4.71
CA GLU A 303 9.30 24.02 3.59
C GLU A 303 9.71 22.55 3.84
N PRO A 304 9.31 21.58 2.98
CA PRO A 304 9.43 20.15 3.26
C PRO A 304 10.73 19.56 2.68
N TYR A 305 11.90 20.01 3.15
CA TYR A 305 13.19 19.69 2.51
C TYR A 305 13.40 18.18 2.23
N PRO A 306 13.17 17.24 3.17
CA PRO A 306 13.17 15.80 2.91
C PRO A 306 12.28 15.33 1.77
N LEU A 307 11.04 15.81 1.69
CA LEU A 307 10.13 15.48 0.60
C LEU A 307 10.69 16.01 -0.73
N ILE A 308 11.19 17.25 -0.74
CA ILE A 308 11.88 17.83 -1.90
C ILE A 308 13.06 16.97 -2.32
N ASN A 309 13.95 16.62 -1.40
CA ASN A 309 15.13 15.82 -1.67
C ASN A 309 14.77 14.44 -2.22
N MET A 310 13.76 13.79 -1.63
CA MET A 310 13.28 12.51 -2.10
C MET A 310 12.65 12.63 -3.49
N LEU A 311 11.80 13.63 -3.76
CA LEU A 311 11.22 13.83 -5.09
C LEU A 311 12.30 14.22 -6.13
N ASN A 312 13.32 14.97 -5.73
CA ASN A 312 14.46 15.29 -6.59
C ASN A 312 15.20 14.02 -7.03
N GLU A 313 15.45 13.11 -6.09
CA GLU A 313 16.00 11.78 -6.37
C GLU A 313 15.03 10.91 -7.18
N MET A 314 13.72 11.18 -7.11
CA MET A 314 12.71 10.58 -7.99
C MET A 314 12.65 11.21 -9.40
N GLY A 315 13.52 12.16 -9.72
CA GLY A 315 13.61 12.79 -11.04
C GLY A 315 12.87 14.12 -11.16
N PHE A 316 12.39 14.67 -10.04
CA PHE A 316 11.84 16.01 -10.01
C PHE A 316 12.93 17.07 -9.86
N GLU A 317 12.55 18.30 -10.13
CA GLU A 317 13.17 19.51 -9.64
C GLU A 317 12.09 20.38 -9.02
N SER A 318 12.48 21.30 -8.14
CA SER A 318 11.52 22.09 -7.39
C SER A 318 11.93 23.53 -7.18
N ILE A 319 10.92 24.41 -7.11
CA ILE A 319 11.05 25.79 -6.63
C ILE A 319 10.12 25.94 -5.42
N THR A 320 10.60 26.59 -4.37
CA THR A 320 9.78 26.94 -3.20
C THR A 320 9.51 28.45 -3.17
N GLU A 321 8.27 28.83 -2.91
CA GLU A 321 7.86 30.22 -2.70
C GLU A 321 6.99 30.36 -1.44
N GLU A 322 7.26 31.39 -0.63
CA GLU A 322 6.39 31.78 0.48
C GLU A 322 5.38 32.83 -0.04
N LYS A 323 4.11 32.43 -0.19
CA LYS A 323 3.03 33.31 -0.68
C LYS A 323 2.36 34.10 0.44
N GLY A 324 2.57 33.70 1.69
CA GLY A 324 2.04 34.34 2.89
C GLY A 324 2.55 33.66 4.16
N ALA A 325 2.24 34.23 5.32
CA ALA A 325 2.69 33.69 6.60
C ALA A 325 2.14 32.27 6.82
N GLY A 326 3.03 31.26 6.81
CA GLY A 326 2.64 29.85 6.91
C GLY A 326 1.96 29.31 5.65
N GLU A 327 2.20 29.93 4.49
CA GLU A 327 1.74 29.47 3.19
C GLU A 327 2.93 29.29 2.24
N ILE A 328 3.44 28.06 2.21
CA ILE A 328 4.57 27.63 1.40
C ILE A 328 4.05 26.85 0.20
N TRP A 329 4.42 27.31 -0.98
CA TRP A 329 4.13 26.69 -2.27
C TRP A 329 5.40 26.05 -2.80
N VAL A 330 5.38 24.75 -3.05
CA VAL A 330 6.50 24.02 -3.66
C VAL A 330 6.05 23.53 -5.03
N TYR A 331 6.62 24.10 -6.08
CA TYR A 331 6.37 23.69 -7.46
C TYR A 331 7.32 22.55 -7.78
N PHE A 332 6.79 21.39 -8.12
CA PHE A 332 7.56 20.24 -8.57
C PHE A 332 7.39 20.05 -10.08
N HIS A 333 8.50 19.91 -10.80
CA HIS A 333 8.54 19.60 -12.22
C HIS A 333 9.29 18.28 -12.43
N LYS A 334 8.71 17.36 -13.20
CA LYS A 334 9.33 16.07 -13.52
C LYS A 334 10.19 16.21 -14.77
N LYS A 335 11.50 16.00 -14.62
CA LYS A 335 12.45 16.13 -15.72
C LYS A 335 12.17 15.08 -16.80
N VAL A 336 12.41 15.46 -18.05
CA VAL A 336 12.49 14.52 -19.17
C VAL A 336 13.76 13.71 -19.03
N SER A 337 13.66 12.37 -19.05
CA SER A 337 14.84 11.52 -18.94
C SER A 337 15.58 11.43 -20.28
N GLU A 338 16.92 11.51 -20.28
CA GLU A 338 17.75 11.43 -21.50
C GLU A 338 17.85 10.01 -22.10
N THR A 339 17.09 9.04 -21.59
CA THR A 339 17.05 7.67 -22.11
C THR A 339 16.00 7.53 -23.20
N GLU A 340 16.41 6.91 -24.31
CA GLU A 340 15.65 6.70 -25.55
C GLU A 340 14.14 6.53 -25.34
N ALA A 341 13.37 7.38 -26.03
CA ALA A 341 11.93 7.23 -26.23
C ALA A 341 11.66 5.90 -26.94
N GLY A 342 11.52 4.85 -26.16
CA GLY A 342 11.47 3.48 -26.64
C GLY A 342 11.12 2.44 -25.59
N GLU A 343 10.53 2.83 -24.45
CA GLU A 343 9.83 1.89 -23.58
C GLU A 343 8.36 2.30 -23.50
N ILE A 344 7.53 1.56 -24.24
CA ILE A 344 6.11 1.37 -23.97
C ILE A 344 5.92 1.31 -22.46
N ALA A 345 4.97 2.09 -21.91
CA ALA A 345 4.57 2.05 -20.50
C ALA A 345 4.69 0.63 -19.94
N SER A 346 5.81 0.35 -19.26
CA SER A 346 6.10 -0.98 -18.78
C SER A 346 5.02 -1.33 -17.76
N ASP A 347 4.44 -2.52 -17.87
CA ASP A 347 3.47 -3.12 -16.95
C ASP A 347 4.13 -3.37 -15.57
N LYS A 348 4.61 -2.31 -14.91
CA LYS A 348 5.27 -2.42 -13.60
C LYS A 348 4.22 -2.81 -12.57
N PRO A 349 4.48 -3.82 -11.73
CA PRO A 349 3.56 -4.16 -10.66
C PRO A 349 3.40 -2.97 -9.72
N SER A 350 2.14 -2.66 -9.40
CA SER A 350 1.79 -1.73 -8.33
C SER A 350 1.96 -2.43 -6.98
N VAL A 351 2.86 -1.93 -6.15
CA VAL A 351 3.28 -2.54 -4.89
C VAL A 351 2.81 -1.68 -3.71
N VAL A 352 2.23 -2.33 -2.72
CA VAL A 352 1.95 -1.73 -1.40
C VAL A 352 3.06 -2.14 -0.43
N ILE A 353 3.76 -1.14 0.08
CA ILE A 353 4.85 -1.28 1.04
C ILE A 353 4.36 -0.81 2.40
N GLN A 354 4.69 -1.52 3.47
CA GLN A 354 4.42 -1.04 4.82
C GLN A 354 5.56 -1.33 5.81
N SER A 355 5.57 -0.61 6.93
CA SER A 355 6.44 -0.91 8.06
C SER A 355 5.66 -0.88 9.36
N ALA A 356 5.83 -1.91 10.18
CA ALA A 356 5.21 -2.00 11.49
C ALA A 356 5.70 -0.92 12.45
N THR A 357 6.93 -0.41 12.27
CA THR A 357 7.56 0.59 13.14
C THR A 357 8.50 1.51 12.33
N PRO A 358 8.88 2.69 12.85
CA PRO A 358 9.78 3.61 12.14
C PRO A 358 11.24 3.16 12.12
N VAL A 359 11.62 2.03 12.74
CA VAL A 359 13.03 1.59 12.80
C VAL A 359 13.64 1.34 11.42
N ALA A 360 12.85 0.84 10.46
CA ALA A 360 13.32 0.55 9.11
C ALA A 360 13.32 1.80 8.21
N TYR A 361 12.77 2.94 8.67
CA TYR A 361 12.49 4.06 7.77
C TYR A 361 13.70 4.58 7.00
N PRO A 362 14.86 4.83 7.63
CA PRO A 362 16.02 5.34 6.89
C PRO A 362 16.48 4.39 5.78
N VAL A 363 16.31 3.08 5.99
CA VAL A 363 16.61 2.07 4.97
C VAL A 363 15.57 2.11 3.85
N ILE A 364 14.28 2.19 4.19
CA ILE A 364 13.19 2.29 3.21
C ILE A 364 13.37 3.56 2.36
N MET A 365 13.61 4.71 2.97
CA MET A 365 13.82 5.96 2.25
C MET A 365 14.99 5.87 1.28
N ARG A 366 16.11 5.27 1.70
CA ARG A 366 17.24 5.06 0.79
C ARG A 366 16.91 4.06 -0.32
N LEU A 367 16.17 3.01 -0.01
CA LEU A 367 15.73 2.00 -0.99
C LEU A 367 14.84 2.61 -2.08
N LEU A 368 13.89 3.48 -1.70
CA LEU A 368 12.96 4.09 -2.65
C LEU A 368 13.64 5.10 -3.60
N GLN A 369 14.83 5.59 -3.28
CA GLN A 369 15.65 6.41 -4.17
C GLN A 369 16.37 5.59 -5.26
N SER A 370 16.43 4.26 -5.12
CA SER A 370 17.07 3.41 -6.11
C SER A 370 16.40 3.55 -7.48
N GLU A 371 17.18 3.90 -8.50
CA GLU A 371 16.72 3.95 -9.88
C GLU A 371 16.19 2.59 -10.33
N LYS A 372 16.81 1.49 -9.90
CA LYS A 372 16.36 0.13 -10.23
C LYS A 372 14.98 -0.15 -9.64
N ILE A 373 14.75 0.23 -8.38
CA ILE A 373 13.42 0.11 -7.76
C ILE A 373 12.39 0.96 -8.49
N ARG A 374 12.71 2.24 -8.78
CA ARG A 374 11.80 3.15 -9.51
C ARG A 374 11.47 2.66 -10.92
N LYS A 375 12.42 2.00 -11.59
CA LYS A 375 12.21 1.38 -12.90
C LYS A 375 11.44 0.06 -12.79
N ALA A 376 11.52 -0.66 -11.68
CA ALA A 376 10.94 -1.99 -11.54
C ALA A 376 9.52 -2.02 -10.93
N ILE A 377 9.12 -1.02 -10.12
CA ILE A 377 7.80 -1.01 -9.45
C ILE A 377 7.10 0.35 -9.50
N ASN A 378 5.77 0.33 -9.39
CA ASN A 378 4.96 1.48 -9.04
C ASN A 378 4.59 1.41 -7.56
N ILE A 379 4.87 2.45 -6.76
CA ILE A 379 4.44 2.46 -5.35
C ILE A 379 2.99 2.91 -5.28
N LYS A 380 2.10 1.97 -4.92
CA LYS A 380 0.68 2.25 -4.75
C LYS A 380 0.40 2.93 -3.42
N GLU A 381 1.07 2.46 -2.38
CA GLU A 381 0.89 2.92 -1.00
C GLU A 381 2.15 2.57 -0.20
N LEU A 382 2.66 3.51 0.59
CA LEU A 382 3.70 3.28 1.58
C LEU A 382 3.09 3.60 2.94
N LYS A 383 2.94 2.62 3.85
CA LYS A 383 2.31 2.86 5.15
C LYS A 383 3.24 2.55 6.32
N VAL A 384 3.41 3.50 7.24
CA VAL A 384 4.01 3.21 8.55
C VAL A 384 3.01 3.36 9.67
N TRP A 385 2.99 2.35 10.52
CA TRP A 385 1.95 2.17 11.51
C TRP A 385 2.37 2.75 12.86
N GLU A 386 1.48 3.55 13.45
CA GLU A 386 1.54 3.90 14.87
C GLU A 386 1.01 2.73 15.71
N GLU A 387 -0.16 2.21 15.30
CA GLU A 387 -0.79 1.02 15.87
C GLU A 387 -0.23 -0.22 15.19
N THR A 388 0.95 -0.63 15.64
CA THR A 388 1.75 -1.67 15.01
C THR A 388 0.94 -2.93 14.70
N GLU A 389 0.00 -3.34 15.54
CA GLU A 389 -0.86 -4.51 15.34
C GLU A 389 -1.70 -4.47 14.04
N LYS A 390 -2.08 -3.29 13.55
CA LYS A 390 -2.91 -3.14 12.34
C LYS A 390 -2.18 -3.55 11.06
N HIS A 391 -0.85 -3.49 11.04
CA HIS A 391 -0.06 -3.89 9.87
C HIS A 391 -0.24 -5.38 9.52
N LEU A 392 -0.51 -6.23 10.52
CA LEU A 392 -0.68 -7.67 10.31
C LEU A 392 -1.90 -7.95 9.42
N SER A 393 -2.99 -7.19 9.60
CA SER A 393 -4.18 -7.29 8.78
C SER A 393 -3.85 -7.08 7.30
N TRP A 394 -3.07 -6.06 6.95
CA TRP A 394 -2.76 -5.81 5.53
C TRP A 394 -1.96 -6.93 4.88
N ILE A 395 -1.09 -7.61 5.63
CA ILE A 395 -0.32 -8.74 5.10
C ILE A 395 -1.18 -9.98 4.98
N VAL A 396 -1.95 -10.33 6.02
CA VAL A 396 -2.83 -11.51 6.02
C VAL A 396 -3.87 -11.41 4.90
N ASN A 397 -4.41 -10.22 4.65
CA ASN A 397 -5.47 -10.01 3.68
C ASN A 397 -4.93 -9.78 2.25
N GLY A 398 -3.60 -9.77 2.08
CA GLY A 398 -2.95 -9.52 0.79
C GLY A 398 -3.08 -8.10 0.25
N ARG A 399 -3.36 -7.10 1.11
CA ARG A 399 -3.33 -5.67 0.75
C ARG A 399 -1.89 -5.16 0.63
N ALA A 400 -1.01 -5.60 1.52
CA ALA A 400 0.42 -5.29 1.47
C ALA A 400 1.19 -6.41 0.77
N ASP A 401 2.04 -6.04 -0.17
CA ASP A 401 2.92 -6.96 -0.89
C ASP A 401 4.26 -7.10 -0.18
N ILE A 402 4.73 -6.00 0.43
CA ILE A 402 5.99 -5.89 1.13
C ILE A 402 5.76 -5.28 2.51
N SER A 403 6.30 -5.92 3.55
CA SER A 403 6.18 -5.43 4.93
C SER A 403 7.47 -5.57 5.70
N PHE A 404 7.87 -4.52 6.40
CA PHE A 404 8.95 -4.54 7.38
C PHE A 404 8.36 -4.85 8.75
N SER A 405 8.60 -6.06 9.27
CA SER A 405 7.93 -6.57 10.49
C SER A 405 8.90 -7.21 11.47
N ALA A 406 8.48 -7.28 12.73
CA ALA A 406 9.26 -7.91 13.79
C ALA A 406 9.29 -9.43 13.62
N LEU A 407 10.44 -10.07 13.84
CA LEU A 407 10.62 -11.52 13.68
C LEU A 407 9.55 -12.31 14.45
N ILE A 408 9.22 -11.90 15.67
CA ILE A 408 8.26 -12.63 16.50
C ILE A 408 6.82 -12.65 15.91
N THR A 409 6.47 -11.71 15.03
CA THR A 409 5.16 -11.72 14.37
C THR A 409 5.03 -12.84 13.35
N SER A 410 6.15 -13.38 12.85
CA SER A 410 6.15 -14.53 11.92
C SER A 410 5.41 -15.74 12.49
N ALA A 411 5.49 -15.97 13.81
CA ALA A 411 4.74 -17.05 14.46
C ALA A 411 3.22 -16.88 14.36
N LYS A 412 2.73 -15.64 14.25
CA LYS A 412 1.30 -15.34 13.99
C LYS A 412 0.95 -15.44 12.51
N LEU A 413 1.93 -15.24 11.62
CA LEU A 413 1.75 -15.25 10.18
C LEU A 413 2.06 -16.62 9.54
N LYS A 414 2.35 -17.66 10.33
CA LYS A 414 2.80 -18.96 9.82
C LYS A 414 1.82 -19.66 8.87
N GLU A 415 0.52 -19.38 9.01
CA GLU A 415 -0.54 -19.93 8.15
C GLU A 415 -0.86 -19.00 6.96
N SER A 416 -0.19 -17.84 6.87
CA SER A 416 -0.33 -16.89 5.77
C SER A 416 0.64 -17.23 4.65
N ASP A 417 0.25 -16.93 3.41
CA ASP A 417 1.13 -17.07 2.24
C ASP A 417 2.17 -15.94 2.22
N ILE A 418 3.26 -16.13 2.98
CA ILE A 418 4.35 -15.16 3.12
C ILE A 418 5.73 -15.83 3.03
N ILE A 419 6.74 -15.02 2.72
CA ILE A 419 8.16 -15.38 2.75
C ILE A 419 8.93 -14.26 3.49
N ILE A 420 9.93 -14.63 4.28
CA ILE A 420 10.79 -13.73 5.07
C ILE A 420 12.25 -13.97 4.65
N PRO A 421 12.67 -13.46 3.49
CA PRO A 421 13.96 -13.82 2.90
C PRO A 421 15.15 -13.23 3.65
N SER A 422 14.95 -12.16 4.45
CA SER A 422 16.02 -11.51 5.19
C SER A 422 15.56 -10.88 6.50
N LEU A 423 16.46 -10.90 7.49
CA LEU A 423 16.41 -10.01 8.66
C LEU A 423 17.52 -8.98 8.56
N PHE A 424 17.25 -7.77 9.03
CA PHE A 424 18.27 -6.72 9.01
C PHE A 424 18.29 -5.79 10.21
N VAL A 425 17.34 -5.88 11.13
CA VAL A 425 17.32 -5.06 12.35
C VAL A 425 17.66 -5.94 13.54
N TRP A 426 18.71 -5.55 14.26
CA TRP A 426 19.22 -6.25 15.43
C TRP A 426 19.47 -5.27 16.59
N ASP A 427 19.54 -5.81 17.80
CA ASP A 427 20.04 -5.10 18.99
C ASP A 427 19.31 -3.77 19.31
N ASN A 428 17.99 -3.73 19.16
CA ASN A 428 17.23 -2.47 19.18
C ASN A 428 16.38 -2.21 20.45
N PHE A 429 16.53 -2.97 21.54
CA PHE A 429 15.76 -2.79 22.80
C PHE A 429 16.66 -2.48 24.00
N TYR A 430 16.19 -1.57 24.86
CA TYR A 430 16.90 -1.10 26.04
C TYR A 430 15.97 -0.88 27.24
N ILE A 431 16.53 -1.02 28.44
CA ILE A 431 15.97 -0.42 29.66
C ILE A 431 16.69 0.90 29.89
N LEU A 432 15.93 1.99 30.06
CA LEU A 432 16.47 3.29 30.42
C LEU A 432 16.02 3.68 31.83
N THR A 433 16.96 4.23 32.61
CA THR A 433 16.65 4.80 33.93
C THR A 433 17.07 6.26 34.01
N ARG A 434 16.29 7.05 34.74
CA ARG A 434 16.64 8.44 35.11
C ARG A 434 16.50 8.64 36.62
N GLY A 435 17.25 9.60 37.17
CA GLY A 435 17.22 9.93 38.59
C GLY A 435 17.94 8.92 39.52
N TYR A 436 18.40 7.79 38.99
CA TYR A 436 19.24 6.83 39.70
C TYR A 436 20.07 5.99 38.73
N LYS A 437 21.19 5.46 39.23
CA LYS A 437 22.10 4.60 38.47
C LYS A 437 21.63 3.15 38.46
N ALA A 438 21.61 2.55 37.27
CA ALA A 438 21.32 1.12 37.09
C ALA A 438 22.16 0.56 35.94
N ASN A 439 22.96 -0.47 36.21
CA ASN A 439 23.82 -1.11 35.20
C ASN A 439 23.36 -2.55 34.88
N LYS A 440 22.49 -3.12 35.71
CA LYS A 440 22.02 -4.51 35.59
C LYS A 440 20.58 -4.66 36.10
N LEU A 441 19.97 -5.80 35.84
CA LEU A 441 18.55 -6.05 36.16
C LEU A 441 18.25 -5.97 37.66
N GLU A 442 19.19 -6.31 38.53
CA GLU A 442 19.00 -6.21 39.99
C GLU A 442 18.83 -4.77 40.47
N ASP A 443 19.42 -3.80 39.77
CA ASP A 443 19.40 -2.39 40.19
C ASP A 443 18.02 -1.74 39.99
N ILE A 444 17.14 -2.35 39.18
CA ILE A 444 15.77 -1.88 38.93
C ILE A 444 14.71 -2.65 39.75
N GLN A 445 15.13 -3.56 40.63
CA GLN A 445 14.22 -4.30 41.51
C GLN A 445 13.38 -3.33 42.39
N GLY A 446 12.09 -3.61 42.52
CA GLY A 446 11.15 -2.76 43.26
C GLY A 446 10.81 -1.42 42.59
N LYS A 447 11.37 -1.11 41.41
CA LYS A 447 11.02 0.10 40.62
C LYS A 447 9.78 -0.16 39.77
N GLN A 448 9.07 0.91 39.43
CA GLN A 448 8.00 0.87 38.41
C GLN A 448 8.61 0.89 37.01
N ILE A 449 8.41 -0.19 36.25
CA ILE A 449 8.97 -0.40 34.92
C ILE A 449 7.86 -0.19 33.90
N HIS A 450 7.86 0.98 33.24
CA HIS A 450 6.86 1.27 32.22
C HIS A 450 7.17 0.47 30.96
N THR A 451 6.22 -0.36 30.56
CA THR A 451 6.44 -1.42 29.59
C THR A 451 5.48 -1.28 28.41
N PRO A 452 5.98 -1.39 27.16
CA PRO A 452 5.13 -1.37 25.99
C PRO A 452 4.10 -2.51 25.99
N LEU A 453 2.97 -2.26 25.33
CA LEU A 453 1.86 -3.19 25.15
C LEU A 453 1.19 -3.57 26.48
N PHE A 454 1.06 -4.86 26.77
CA PHE A 454 0.35 -5.40 27.93
C PHE A 454 1.14 -6.58 28.51
N GLU A 455 0.68 -7.14 29.63
CA GLU A 455 1.42 -8.13 30.40
C GLU A 455 1.78 -9.42 29.64
N GLU A 456 0.86 -9.91 28.81
CA GLU A 456 1.07 -11.12 28.01
C GLU A 456 1.76 -10.85 26.67
N ALA A 457 2.16 -9.60 26.40
CA ALA A 457 2.84 -9.24 25.16
C ALA A 457 4.34 -9.58 25.21
N PRO A 458 5.00 -9.76 24.04
CA PRO A 458 6.40 -10.15 23.99
C PRO A 458 7.38 -9.31 24.79
N PRO A 459 7.30 -7.96 24.84
CA PRO A 459 8.23 -7.17 25.66
C PRO A 459 8.23 -7.64 27.12
N ALA A 460 7.05 -7.77 27.73
CA ALA A 460 6.92 -8.21 29.12
C ALA A 460 7.36 -9.68 29.31
N LYS A 461 6.92 -10.60 28.45
CA LYS A 461 7.31 -12.02 28.54
C LYS A 461 8.83 -12.21 28.38
N ILE A 462 9.46 -11.50 27.44
CA ILE A 462 10.91 -11.53 27.23
C ILE A 462 11.65 -10.94 28.44
N THR A 463 11.22 -9.79 28.99
CA THR A 463 11.85 -9.25 30.20
C THR A 463 11.73 -10.21 31.38
N LYS A 464 10.55 -10.82 31.58
CA LYS A 464 10.33 -11.82 32.63
C LYS A 464 11.23 -13.05 32.44
N TYR A 465 11.46 -13.51 31.21
CA TYR A 465 12.45 -14.54 30.91
C TYR A 465 13.87 -14.11 31.32
N LEU A 466 14.30 -12.92 30.91
CA LEU A 466 15.64 -12.41 31.23
C LEU A 466 15.87 -12.32 32.76
N LEU A 467 14.85 -11.89 33.51
CA LEU A 467 14.86 -11.88 34.97
C LEU A 467 15.04 -13.29 35.55
N LYS A 468 14.18 -14.24 35.13
CA LYS A 468 14.24 -15.63 35.61
C LYS A 468 15.57 -16.30 35.30
N ALA A 469 16.08 -16.12 34.09
CA ALA A 469 17.35 -16.70 33.65
C ALA A 469 18.55 -16.14 34.42
N LYS A 470 18.47 -14.92 34.94
CA LYS A 470 19.45 -14.35 35.88
C LYS A 470 19.23 -14.77 37.35
N GLY A 471 18.28 -15.68 37.61
CA GLY A 471 17.97 -16.16 38.95
C GLY A 471 17.15 -15.18 39.80
N LEU A 472 16.50 -14.19 39.16
CA LEU A 472 15.69 -13.18 39.84
C LEU A 472 14.22 -13.61 39.90
N ASN A 473 13.55 -13.27 41.00
CA ASN A 473 12.12 -13.50 41.14
C ASN A 473 11.34 -12.38 40.43
N THR A 474 10.48 -12.74 39.47
CA THR A 474 9.70 -11.76 38.70
C THR A 474 8.71 -10.97 39.54
N ASP A 475 8.27 -11.52 40.68
CA ASP A 475 7.32 -10.85 41.58
C ASP A 475 7.92 -9.65 42.31
N ASP A 476 9.26 -9.54 42.32
CA ASP A 476 9.98 -8.40 42.90
C ASP A 476 10.06 -7.18 41.94
N PHE A 477 9.48 -7.31 40.74
CA PHE A 477 9.52 -6.29 39.69
C PHE A 477 8.11 -5.82 39.35
N ASN A 478 7.91 -4.49 39.37
CA ASN A 478 6.60 -3.89 39.17
C ASN A 478 6.46 -3.37 37.72
N PHE A 479 5.81 -4.14 36.87
CA PHE A 479 5.53 -3.75 35.49
C PHE A 479 4.29 -2.85 35.41
N VAL A 480 4.42 -1.70 34.76
CA VAL A 480 3.35 -0.72 34.56
C VAL A 480 3.01 -0.64 33.08
N TYR A 481 1.72 -0.76 32.75
CA TYR A 481 1.20 -0.73 31.39
C TYR A 481 0.21 0.44 31.20
N GLY A 482 0.20 1.02 30.01
CA GLY A 482 -0.82 2.01 29.63
C GLY A 482 -2.20 1.37 29.44
N GLN A 483 -3.25 2.20 29.37
CA GLN A 483 -4.62 1.76 29.11
C GLN A 483 -5.07 2.26 27.72
N PRO A 484 -5.59 1.39 26.83
CA PRO A 484 -5.75 -0.07 26.99
C PRO A 484 -4.42 -0.85 26.90
N PHE A 485 -3.36 -0.25 26.37
CA PHE A 485 -2.00 -0.81 26.33
C PHE A 485 -0.94 0.30 26.29
N GLY A 486 0.29 0.00 26.71
CA GLY A 486 1.43 0.90 26.67
C GLY A 486 1.90 1.19 25.24
N ARG A 487 1.98 2.47 24.86
CA ARG A 487 2.51 2.89 23.56
C ARG A 487 3.94 3.41 23.72
N PRO A 488 4.93 2.96 22.91
CA PRO A 488 6.32 3.41 23.02
C PRO A 488 6.49 4.93 22.99
N GLU A 489 5.74 5.64 22.14
CA GLU A 489 5.79 7.10 22.05
C GLU A 489 5.35 7.77 23.37
N GLN A 490 4.29 7.26 24.00
CA GLN A 490 3.81 7.78 25.28
C GLN A 490 4.80 7.46 26.42
N ILE A 491 5.34 6.25 26.45
CA ILE A 491 6.35 5.84 27.43
C ILE A 491 7.61 6.72 27.32
N PHE A 492 8.06 7.01 26.08
CA PHE A 492 9.13 7.97 25.81
C PHE A 492 8.80 9.36 26.38
N LYS A 493 7.61 9.91 26.10
CA LYS A 493 7.19 11.22 26.60
C LYS A 493 7.11 11.26 28.13
N ASP A 494 6.61 10.20 28.76
CA ASP A 494 6.53 10.08 30.22
C ASP A 494 7.91 10.00 30.86
N PHE A 495 8.87 9.30 30.23
CA PHE A 495 10.26 9.26 30.69
C PHE A 495 10.93 10.63 30.61
N VAL A 496 10.84 11.30 29.45
CA VAL A 496 11.47 12.62 29.24
C VAL A 496 10.85 13.72 30.12
N SER A 497 9.56 13.62 30.44
CA SER A 497 8.88 14.56 31.33
C SER A 497 9.05 14.23 32.82
N GLY A 498 9.63 13.07 33.14
CA GLY A 498 9.83 12.60 34.50
C GLY A 498 8.58 12.04 35.19
N ARG A 499 7.55 11.67 34.43
CA ARG A 499 6.42 10.87 34.92
C ARG A 499 6.77 9.39 35.06
N ALA A 500 7.80 8.92 34.35
CA ALA A 500 8.35 7.58 34.47
C ALA A 500 9.86 7.65 34.69
N ASP A 501 10.39 6.87 35.65
CA ASP A 501 11.84 6.85 35.94
C ASP A 501 12.54 5.62 35.37
N THR A 502 11.80 4.57 35.02
CA THR A 502 12.32 3.32 34.45
C THR A 502 11.42 2.88 33.32
N VAL A 503 11.97 2.74 32.13
CA VAL A 503 11.20 2.43 30.92
C VAL A 503 11.88 1.37 30.07
N ILE A 504 11.07 0.54 29.40
CA ILE A 504 11.52 -0.33 28.32
C ILE A 504 11.19 0.36 27.00
N LEU A 505 12.20 0.66 26.20
CA LEU A 505 12.05 1.30 24.89
C LEU A 505 12.82 0.54 23.82
N ARG A 506 12.29 0.58 22.61
CA ARG A 506 13.00 0.18 21.40
C ARG A 506 13.53 1.40 20.66
N GLU A 507 14.43 1.18 19.72
CA GLU A 507 14.78 2.20 18.73
C GLU A 507 13.60 2.45 17.76
N PRO A 508 13.44 3.71 17.28
CA PRO A 508 14.28 4.88 17.57
C PRO A 508 13.89 5.65 18.85
N GLU A 509 12.80 5.30 19.53
CA GLU A 509 12.27 6.04 20.69
C GLU A 509 13.26 6.07 21.88
N ALA A 510 14.07 5.02 22.06
CA ALA A 510 15.14 4.98 23.05
C ALA A 510 16.19 6.09 22.82
N SER A 511 16.63 6.29 21.58
CA SER A 511 17.59 7.35 21.27
C SER A 511 16.99 8.75 21.38
N TYR A 512 15.70 8.91 21.06
CA TYR A 512 15.01 10.18 21.27
C TYR A 512 14.92 10.53 22.75
N ALA A 513 14.62 9.55 23.62
CA ALA A 513 14.65 9.71 25.07
C ALA A 513 16.03 10.17 25.55
N ILE A 514 17.08 9.46 25.10
CA ILE A 514 18.46 9.74 25.48
C ILE A 514 18.84 11.17 25.08
N LYS A 515 18.63 11.54 23.81
CA LYS A 515 19.01 12.85 23.29
C LYS A 515 18.26 13.98 23.99
N ALA A 516 16.98 13.79 24.31
CA ALA A 516 16.16 14.78 24.99
C ALA A 516 16.64 15.04 26.43
N LEU A 517 17.02 13.99 27.17
CA LEU A 517 17.53 14.11 28.54
C LEU A 517 18.99 14.61 28.58
N GLU A 518 19.84 14.21 27.63
CA GLU A 518 21.19 14.77 27.46
C GLU A 518 21.14 16.29 27.28
N LYS A 519 20.20 16.80 26.46
CA LYS A 519 19.99 18.25 26.27
C LYS A 519 19.56 18.97 27.54
N LYS A 520 18.96 18.26 28.51
CA LYS A 520 18.62 18.78 29.84
C LYS A 520 19.76 18.65 30.86
N GLY A 521 20.88 18.03 30.48
CA GLY A 521 21.96 17.72 31.41
C GLY A 521 21.59 16.65 32.43
N GLU A 522 20.57 15.83 32.14
CA GLU A 522 20.17 14.72 33.01
C GLU A 522 20.97 13.47 32.70
N GLU A 523 21.39 12.78 33.75
CA GLU A 523 22.12 11.53 33.64
C GLU A 523 21.17 10.34 33.42
N ILE A 524 21.56 9.45 32.51
CA ILE A 524 20.74 8.32 32.04
C ILE A 524 21.56 7.06 32.19
N SER A 525 20.94 5.99 32.69
CA SER A 525 21.53 4.66 32.62
C SER A 525 20.85 3.84 31.53
N ILE A 526 21.65 3.04 30.82
CA ILE A 526 21.22 2.27 29.66
C ILE A 526 21.61 0.82 29.93
N ILE A 527 20.62 -0.07 29.93
CA ILE A 527 20.85 -1.52 30.04
C ILE A 527 20.42 -2.15 28.71
N SER A 528 21.36 -2.76 28.01
CA SER A 528 21.14 -3.36 26.69
C SER A 528 20.50 -4.74 26.81
N TYR A 529 19.39 -4.98 26.09
CA TYR A 529 18.85 -6.34 25.99
C TYR A 529 19.80 -7.30 25.31
N ASN A 530 20.58 -6.83 24.33
CA ASN A 530 21.56 -7.67 23.67
C ASN A 530 22.65 -8.16 24.64
N GLU A 531 23.13 -7.31 25.54
CA GLU A 531 24.12 -7.69 26.56
C GLU A 531 23.53 -8.73 27.53
N ILE A 532 22.34 -8.47 28.09
CA ILE A 532 21.68 -9.41 28.99
C ILE A 532 21.40 -10.74 28.27
N TRP A 533 20.94 -10.69 27.02
CA TRP A 533 20.62 -11.87 26.23
C TRP A 533 21.86 -12.73 25.98
N ASN A 534 23.00 -12.14 25.63
CA ASN A 534 24.24 -12.89 25.39
C ASN A 534 24.88 -13.43 26.67
N ASP A 535 24.69 -12.77 27.80
CA ASP A 535 25.12 -13.31 29.09
C ASP A 535 24.36 -14.60 29.47
N ILE A 536 23.11 -14.73 29.03
CA ILE A 536 22.25 -15.90 29.30
C ILE A 536 22.44 -16.97 28.22
N ASN A 537 22.50 -16.53 26.97
CA ASN A 537 22.57 -17.39 25.79
C ASN A 537 23.94 -17.23 25.14
N GLU A 538 24.96 -17.89 25.72
CA GLU A 538 26.33 -17.77 25.26
C GLU A 538 26.47 -18.06 23.75
N ASN A 539 27.25 -17.24 23.06
CA ASN A 539 27.52 -17.34 21.61
C ASN A 539 26.30 -17.10 20.69
N PHE A 540 25.18 -16.60 21.21
CA PHE A 540 24.03 -16.26 20.37
C PHE A 540 24.37 -15.13 19.38
N GLY A 541 25.12 -14.13 19.84
CA GLY A 541 25.46 -12.94 19.06
C GLY A 541 24.30 -11.93 19.07
N SER A 542 24.10 -11.22 17.97
CA SER A 542 23.08 -10.17 17.92
C SER A 542 21.65 -10.67 18.10
N PHE A 543 20.88 -9.92 18.89
CA PHE A 543 19.49 -10.18 19.23
C PHE A 543 18.56 -9.81 18.05
N PRO A 544 17.84 -10.80 17.46
CA PRO A 544 17.00 -10.59 16.27
C PRO A 544 15.78 -9.75 16.58
N ASN A 545 15.46 -8.81 15.69
CA ASN A 545 14.29 -7.96 15.88
C ASN A 545 13.37 -7.89 14.66
N ALA A 546 13.83 -7.47 13.49
CA ALA A 546 12.94 -7.25 12.35
C ALA A 546 13.61 -7.49 10.99
N GLY A 547 12.77 -7.74 9.99
CA GLY A 547 13.19 -7.98 8.62
C GLY A 547 12.10 -7.76 7.60
N LEU A 548 12.36 -8.28 6.40
CA LEU A 548 11.50 -8.16 5.24
C LEU A 548 10.52 -9.34 5.20
N VAL A 549 9.23 -9.04 5.12
CA VAL A 549 8.15 -9.98 4.85
C VAL A 549 7.59 -9.66 3.46
N LEU A 550 7.58 -10.66 2.58
CA LEU A 550 6.99 -10.60 1.25
C LEU A 550 5.72 -11.44 1.24
N LYS A 551 4.69 -10.98 0.53
CA LYS A 551 3.56 -11.83 0.16
C LYS A 551 4.08 -12.95 -0.75
N GLY A 552 3.77 -14.20 -0.43
CA GLY A 552 4.29 -15.37 -1.15
C GLY A 552 3.88 -15.35 -2.62
N GLU A 553 2.63 -14.99 -2.93
CA GLU A 553 2.17 -14.75 -4.30
C GLU A 553 3.01 -13.70 -5.04
N PHE A 554 3.32 -12.57 -4.40
CA PHE A 554 4.14 -11.51 -5.01
C PHE A 554 5.54 -12.03 -5.36
N ALA A 555 6.19 -12.72 -4.43
CA ALA A 555 7.53 -13.28 -4.66
C ALA A 555 7.54 -14.34 -5.78
N ARG A 556 6.50 -15.19 -5.85
CA ARG A 556 6.38 -16.22 -6.90
C ARG A 556 6.04 -15.66 -8.28
N ASN A 557 5.22 -14.61 -8.34
CA ASN A 557 4.82 -13.98 -9.60
C ASN A 557 5.90 -13.03 -10.15
N HIS A 558 6.76 -12.50 -9.27
CA HIS A 558 7.80 -11.53 -9.63
C HIS A 558 9.17 -11.92 -9.07
N PRO A 559 9.75 -13.08 -9.45
CA PRO A 559 11.00 -13.58 -8.87
C PRO A 559 12.20 -12.68 -9.19
N GLU A 560 12.33 -12.20 -10.43
CA GLU A 560 13.42 -11.29 -10.82
C GLU A 560 13.34 -9.94 -10.08
N LEU A 561 12.13 -9.39 -9.97
CA LEU A 561 11.89 -8.18 -9.19
C LEU A 561 12.23 -8.40 -7.71
N THR A 562 11.89 -9.56 -7.15
CA THR A 562 12.21 -9.90 -5.77
C THR A 562 13.72 -9.90 -5.56
N GLU A 563 14.49 -10.50 -6.48
CA GLU A 563 15.95 -10.48 -6.42
C GLU A 563 16.52 -9.05 -6.52
N VAL A 564 16.00 -8.23 -7.45
CA VAL A 564 16.37 -6.81 -7.55
C VAL A 564 16.09 -6.09 -6.23
N PHE A 565 14.91 -6.29 -5.65
CA PHE A 565 14.50 -5.65 -4.40
C PHE A 565 15.42 -6.04 -3.23
N LEU A 566 15.78 -7.33 -3.10
CA LEU A 566 16.66 -7.81 -2.04
C LEU A 566 18.08 -7.24 -2.17
N ASN A 567 18.61 -7.16 -3.39
CA ASN A 567 19.91 -6.56 -3.65
C ASN A 567 19.93 -5.06 -3.33
N GLU A 568 18.91 -4.32 -3.78
CA GLU A 568 18.81 -2.89 -3.50
C GLU A 568 18.55 -2.60 -2.02
N LEU A 569 17.83 -3.49 -1.31
CA LEU A 569 17.67 -3.40 0.15
C LEU A 569 19.02 -3.55 0.87
N LYS A 570 19.84 -4.51 0.45
CA LYS A 570 21.19 -4.73 0.97
C LYS A 570 22.09 -3.51 0.73
N ASP A 571 22.02 -2.92 -0.46
CA ASP A 571 22.76 -1.70 -0.80
C ASP A 571 22.28 -0.49 0.00
N ALA A 572 20.97 -0.35 0.22
CA ALA A 572 20.41 0.70 1.06
C ALA A 572 20.89 0.58 2.52
N ILE A 573 20.90 -0.63 3.09
CA ILE A 573 21.43 -0.90 4.44
C ILE A 573 22.91 -0.52 4.53
N ASN A 574 23.71 -0.95 3.55
CA ASN A 574 25.14 -0.63 3.49
C ASN A 574 25.39 0.89 3.40
N TRP A 575 24.57 1.59 2.61
CA TRP A 575 24.65 3.04 2.49
C TRP A 575 24.27 3.74 3.80
N VAL A 576 23.16 3.37 4.44
CA VAL A 576 22.74 3.94 5.73
C VAL A 576 23.81 3.72 6.80
N ASN A 577 24.45 2.55 6.80
CA ASN A 577 25.53 2.27 7.73
C ASN A 577 26.77 3.15 7.54
N LYS A 578 27.10 3.51 6.30
CA LYS A 578 28.24 4.37 5.97
C LYS A 578 27.92 5.86 6.08
N ASN A 579 26.66 6.26 5.95
CA ASN A 579 26.22 7.65 5.80
C ASN A 579 25.18 8.03 6.86
N LYS A 580 25.48 7.80 8.15
CA LYS A 580 24.54 7.97 9.27
C LYS A 580 23.93 9.38 9.34
N HIS A 581 24.75 10.41 9.18
CA HIS A 581 24.29 11.80 9.20
C HIS A 581 23.36 12.12 8.02
N GLU A 582 23.70 11.67 6.81
CA GLU A 582 22.87 11.95 5.63
C GLU A 582 21.58 11.11 5.61
N ALA A 583 21.64 9.88 6.10
CA ALA A 583 20.44 9.08 6.34
C ALA A 583 19.51 9.74 7.37
N ALA A 584 20.06 10.40 8.40
CA ALA A 584 19.28 11.19 9.35
C ALA A 584 18.62 12.40 8.68
N LYS A 585 19.35 13.16 7.84
CA LYS A 585 18.77 14.27 7.05
C LYS A 585 17.71 13.80 6.05
N LEU A 586 17.84 12.61 5.50
CA LEU A 586 16.84 12.06 4.60
C LEU A 586 15.52 11.73 5.32
N SER A 587 15.58 11.40 6.61
CA SER A 587 14.45 10.81 7.34
C SER A 587 13.79 11.76 8.34
N PHE A 588 14.33 12.97 8.58
CA PHE A 588 13.96 13.75 9.76
C PHE A 588 12.54 14.30 9.78
N ASP A 589 12.03 14.76 8.64
CA ASP A 589 10.63 15.23 8.55
C ASP A 589 9.67 14.08 8.86
N LEU A 590 9.89 12.91 8.24
CA LEU A 590 9.02 11.76 8.40
C LEU A 590 9.07 11.16 9.79
N MET A 591 10.27 11.12 10.38
CA MET A 591 10.43 10.67 11.76
C MET A 591 9.99 11.73 12.77
N ARG A 592 9.72 12.97 12.33
CA ARG A 592 9.31 14.12 13.15
C ARG A 592 10.25 14.38 14.32
N GLN A 593 11.55 14.20 14.08
CA GLN A 593 12.59 14.29 15.11
C GLN A 593 13.80 15.03 14.57
N PRO A 594 14.55 15.76 15.42
CA PRO A 594 15.76 16.45 14.98
C PRO A 594 16.81 15.49 14.41
N VAL A 595 17.57 15.95 13.41
CA VAL A 595 18.63 15.18 12.74
C VAL A 595 19.62 14.57 13.74
N ASP A 596 20.03 15.31 14.77
CA ASP A 596 20.97 14.84 15.80
C ASP A 596 20.43 13.69 16.66
N SER A 597 19.11 13.57 16.76
CA SER A 597 18.42 12.52 17.53
C SER A 597 18.29 11.25 16.69
N ILE A 598 18.03 11.41 15.40
CA ILE A 598 17.98 10.31 14.43
C ILE A 598 19.38 9.76 14.16
N GLU A 599 20.40 10.62 14.08
CA GLU A 599 21.78 10.19 13.93
C GLU A 599 22.25 9.38 15.16
N LEU A 600 21.87 9.77 16.38
CA LEU A 600 22.13 8.96 17.58
C LEU A 600 21.47 7.57 17.46
N PHE A 601 20.21 7.52 17.05
CA PHE A 601 19.50 6.26 16.75
C PHE A 601 20.30 5.41 15.75
N LEU A 602 20.68 5.99 14.62
CA LEU A 602 21.39 5.29 13.57
C LEU A 602 22.76 4.77 14.03
N ASN A 603 23.42 5.45 14.97
CA ASN A 603 24.67 5.01 15.58
C ASN A 603 24.50 3.86 16.59
N ARG A 604 23.29 3.67 17.13
CA ARG A 604 22.98 2.67 18.15
C ARG A 604 22.34 1.40 17.59
N VAL A 605 21.43 1.56 16.63
CA VAL A 605 20.78 0.42 15.97
C VAL A 605 21.79 -0.37 15.15
N LYS A 606 21.72 -1.70 15.22
CA LYS A 606 22.52 -2.57 14.36
C LYS A 606 21.71 -2.96 13.13
N PHE A 607 22.07 -2.37 11.98
CA PHE A 607 21.59 -2.84 10.68
C PHE A 607 22.59 -3.81 10.04
N GLU A 608 22.20 -5.05 9.84
CA GLU A 608 23.04 -6.10 9.27
C GLU A 608 22.18 -7.08 8.47
N TYR A 609 22.36 -7.13 7.14
CA TYR A 609 21.56 -8.00 6.29
C TYR A 609 21.96 -9.48 6.44
N VAL A 610 21.04 -10.33 6.87
CA VAL A 610 21.25 -11.79 7.02
C VAL A 610 20.15 -12.54 6.27
N GLU A 611 20.56 -13.55 5.49
CA GLU A 611 19.72 -14.34 4.60
C GLU A 611 20.11 -15.84 4.61
N GLY A 612 19.33 -16.67 3.93
CA GLY A 612 19.67 -18.08 3.66
C GLY A 612 19.85 -18.95 4.90
N ASP A 613 20.80 -19.90 4.85
CA ASP A 613 21.00 -20.88 5.94
C ASP A 613 21.44 -20.24 7.26
N GLU A 614 22.19 -19.14 7.20
CA GLU A 614 22.59 -18.40 8.40
C GLU A 614 21.36 -17.79 9.09
N LEU A 615 20.45 -17.20 8.31
CA LEU A 615 19.20 -16.68 8.83
C LEU A 615 18.38 -17.79 9.50
N VAL A 616 18.16 -18.91 8.81
CA VAL A 616 17.37 -20.02 9.36
C VAL A 616 17.97 -20.54 10.66
N LYS A 617 19.30 -20.68 10.74
CA LYS A 617 19.98 -21.11 11.97
C LYS A 617 19.72 -20.15 13.13
N LYS A 618 19.83 -18.84 12.90
CA LYS A 618 19.59 -17.81 13.93
C LYS A 618 18.13 -17.78 14.38
N VAL A 619 17.20 -17.81 13.42
CA VAL A 619 15.75 -17.82 13.70
C VAL A 619 15.36 -19.06 14.48
N LYS A 620 15.88 -20.24 14.11
CA LYS A 620 15.64 -21.47 14.85
C LYS A 620 16.14 -21.39 16.29
N ALA A 621 17.39 -20.96 16.49
CA ALA A 621 17.93 -20.80 17.85
C ALA A 621 17.10 -19.83 18.70
N TYR A 622 16.59 -18.76 18.10
CA TYR A 622 15.73 -17.80 18.78
C TYR A 622 14.38 -18.41 19.18
N PHE A 623 13.67 -19.03 18.23
CA PHE A 623 12.35 -19.61 18.49
C PHE A 623 12.40 -20.83 19.41
N ASP A 624 13.47 -21.63 19.37
CA ASP A 624 13.67 -22.74 20.32
C ASP A 624 13.62 -22.20 21.77
N ILE A 625 14.29 -21.07 22.05
CA ILE A 625 14.24 -20.40 23.36
C ILE A 625 12.82 -19.87 23.65
N LEU A 626 12.20 -19.18 22.69
CA LEU A 626 10.87 -18.59 22.92
C LEU A 626 9.80 -19.65 23.23
N VAL A 627 9.86 -20.80 22.58
CA VAL A 627 8.93 -21.92 22.79
C VAL A 627 9.21 -22.59 24.14
N GLU A 628 10.48 -22.87 24.46
CA GLU A 628 10.87 -23.45 25.75
C GLU A 628 10.39 -22.59 26.93
N GLN A 629 10.44 -21.27 26.78
CA GLN A 629 10.08 -20.31 27.83
C GLN A 629 8.59 -19.92 27.82
N GLY A 630 7.76 -20.52 26.95
CA GLY A 630 6.32 -20.21 26.84
C GLY A 630 6.02 -18.77 26.39
N ILE A 631 6.99 -18.12 25.73
CA ILE A 631 6.82 -16.78 25.15
C ILE A 631 6.02 -16.88 23.85
N VAL A 632 6.29 -17.92 23.06
CA VAL A 632 5.53 -18.31 21.87
C VAL A 632 4.86 -19.65 22.14
N GLU A 633 3.52 -19.64 22.18
CA GLU A 633 2.71 -20.84 22.46
C GLU A 633 2.41 -21.64 21.20
N THR A 634 2.59 -21.03 20.03
CA THR A 634 2.38 -21.67 18.74
C THR A 634 3.42 -22.75 18.48
N LYS A 635 2.97 -23.92 18.01
CA LYS A 635 3.87 -24.98 17.55
C LYS A 635 4.69 -24.48 16.35
N ILE A 636 6.01 -24.49 16.52
CA ILE A 636 7.00 -24.20 15.48
C ILE A 636 7.53 -25.54 14.94
N ASP A 637 7.44 -25.74 13.63
CA ASP A 637 7.90 -26.96 12.94
C ASP A 637 8.82 -26.63 11.76
N ASP A 638 9.29 -27.66 11.05
CA ASP A 638 10.18 -27.47 9.91
C ASP A 638 9.53 -26.70 8.76
N ASP A 639 8.20 -26.75 8.63
CA ASP A 639 7.46 -25.98 7.62
C ASP A 639 7.49 -24.49 7.94
N PHE A 640 7.37 -24.11 9.22
CA PHE A 640 7.58 -22.73 9.65
C PHE A 640 8.94 -22.18 9.22
N PHE A 641 10.02 -22.97 9.32
CA PHE A 641 11.35 -22.49 8.95
C PHE A 641 11.55 -22.31 7.43
N LYS A 642 10.69 -22.92 6.59
CA LYS A 642 10.76 -22.76 5.14
C LYS A 642 10.44 -21.34 4.69
N ILE A 643 9.61 -20.60 5.43
CA ILE A 643 9.29 -19.21 5.08
C ILE A 643 10.52 -18.31 5.13
N PHE A 644 11.59 -18.69 5.83
CA PHE A 644 12.82 -17.90 5.95
C PHE A 644 13.84 -18.15 4.83
N LYS A 645 13.41 -18.83 3.76
CA LYS A 645 14.19 -19.01 2.52
C LYS A 645 13.34 -18.54 1.35
N LEU A 646 13.99 -17.86 0.40
CA LEU A 646 13.37 -17.42 -0.84
C LEU A 646 13.01 -18.62 -1.74
#